data_AF-A0A6N7ANJ2-F1
#
_entry.id   AF-A0A6N7ANJ2-F1
#
_cell.length_a   1.000
_cell.length_b   1.000
_cell.length_c   1.000
_cell.angle_alpha   90.00
_cell.angle_beta   90.00
_cell.angle_gamma   90.00
#
_symmetry.space_group_name_H-M   'P 1'
#
loop_
_entity.id
_entity.type
_entity.pdbx_description
1 polymer ?
#
loop_
_entity_poly.entity_id
_entity_poly.type
_entity_poly.pdbx_seq_one_letter_code
_entity_poly.pdbx_strand_id
1 'polypeptide(L)'
;MVQHRKMIKCFMNGKSCIYERIIDERIAKIKAGKGEKKAFVLMPFAPYMDALYQWQLVPFLQKGGKREETDFICVPERADDVRQIGYIICEKICRKIQEANLIAADLSYNNPNVFYELGISIALRKPILPLCIDHNKSQRDNDLKQYFNINKTLACPSFGFLEGEISTNLIDYSLFSDFDLLGKSLLVLHDGKEIEADYKFKQDLKYSFASLCKSAAGTAIDQIFSDSNLKQHPELRRYSDINPYKNIIDINLRTSDFDKIVTTLKESFCVLIDTSSDFPAAYFWLGYIHAIGGFAIPINITDKTDKKETDERRLAFDIRALWHIYFNKDNPSELVSSLKDILEFVFIEKSKYLNRDDFWKKILKHNKVSIFLGSVNIPELGRNTIGDWDYRTAAELTSFLSSAKETMEVTLESPIQKVQKVPSADHREWLEKQLENKNCIIVASSDVNDLTEIALAALWGKEPFKSLDDNDANFNDFIAFKSYKKDVKPMPPSAFFRYETNPAPQRGFLLRQGNRKNEQQIVEDHFFPDEIVAEGVHILLGQLIVAKNPFPRPHGSDNWIIVISGISGPATLGIAQMLTGCVYSEFTVNSLKTKSEQEFNTIVKWLEDSKNRTTLGISDNTVAIPNIAYDAMSEQRLEVLNLKIKNRVCALISVGVYYPQMRQSHDERKIVAWNFTNIKEKIGANRENPLGM
;
A
#
# COMPACT_ATOMS: atom_id res chain seq x y z
N MET A 1 -18.43 -5.28 19.06
CA MET A 1 -16.95 -5.36 19.15
C MET A 1 -16.35 -4.46 18.09
N VAL A 2 -15.53 -3.48 18.48
CA VAL A 2 -14.81 -2.60 17.56
C VAL A 2 -13.87 -3.43 16.68
N GLN A 3 -13.80 -3.13 15.38
CA GLN A 3 -12.88 -3.79 14.46
C GLN A 3 -11.45 -3.60 14.97
N HIS A 4 -10.75 -4.71 15.19
CA HIS A 4 -9.37 -4.66 15.67
C HIS A 4 -8.47 -4.03 14.60
N ARG A 5 -7.89 -2.86 14.89
CA ARG A 5 -6.88 -2.26 14.02
C ARG A 5 -5.49 -2.67 14.49
N LYS A 6 -4.61 -2.81 13.51
CA LYS A 6 -3.20 -3.13 13.71
C LYS A 6 -2.35 -2.01 13.17
N MET A 7 -1.09 -1.98 13.60
CA MET A 7 -0.14 -1.05 13.01
C MET A 7 0.02 -1.36 11.52
N ILE A 8 -0.03 -0.32 10.68
CA ILE A 8 0.04 -0.49 9.22
C ILE A 8 1.41 -1.02 8.80
N LYS A 9 2.47 -0.52 9.45
CA LYS A 9 3.86 -0.95 9.28
C LYS A 9 4.63 -0.66 10.56
N CYS A 10 5.76 -1.33 10.72
CA CYS A 10 6.71 -1.05 11.79
C CYS A 10 7.43 0.26 11.51
N PHE A 11 7.26 1.26 12.38
CA PHE A 11 7.94 2.56 12.24
C PHE A 11 9.47 2.47 12.43
N MET A 12 9.98 1.40 13.04
CA MET A 12 11.42 1.19 13.24
C MET A 12 12.15 0.74 11.97
N ASN A 13 11.50 -0.03 11.09
CA ASN A 13 12.15 -0.64 9.94
C ASN A 13 11.34 -0.57 8.63
N GLY A 14 10.16 0.03 8.65
CA GLY A 14 9.25 0.18 7.51
C GLY A 14 8.54 -1.10 7.05
N LYS A 15 8.83 -2.27 7.64
CA LYS A 15 8.29 -3.58 7.24
C LYS A 15 7.01 -3.92 7.98
N SER A 16 6.35 -5.01 7.58
CA SER A 16 5.24 -5.62 8.32
C SER A 16 5.65 -6.00 9.75
N CYS A 17 4.66 -6.06 10.65
CA CYS A 17 4.92 -6.43 12.03
C CYS A 17 5.15 -7.94 12.14
N ILE A 18 6.34 -8.36 12.56
CA ILE A 18 6.69 -9.79 12.74
C ILE A 18 5.78 -10.56 13.71
N TYR A 19 5.05 -9.85 14.58
CA TYR A 19 4.13 -10.43 15.55
C TYR A 19 2.68 -10.51 15.04
N GLU A 20 2.40 -10.01 13.83
CA GLU A 20 1.05 -9.84 13.32
C GLU A 20 0.25 -11.15 13.32
N ARG A 21 0.86 -12.26 12.88
CA ARG A 21 0.23 -13.60 12.90
C ARG A 21 -0.10 -14.07 14.32
N ILE A 22 0.83 -13.89 15.27
CA ILE A 22 0.63 -14.30 16.67
C ILE A 22 -0.50 -13.47 17.29
N ILE A 23 -0.56 -12.18 16.98
CA ILE A 23 -1.63 -11.27 17.38
C ILE A 23 -2.97 -11.76 16.83
N ASP A 24 -3.05 -12.12 15.54
CA ASP A 24 -4.28 -12.64 14.92
C ASP A 24 -4.76 -13.95 15.53
N GLU A 25 -3.87 -14.93 15.68
CA GLU A 25 -4.20 -16.22 16.28
C GLU A 25 -4.74 -16.04 17.70
N ARG A 26 -4.16 -15.10 18.46
CA ARG A 26 -4.65 -14.75 19.80
C ARG A 26 -6.04 -14.12 19.75
N ILE A 27 -6.28 -13.14 18.90
CA ILE A 27 -7.58 -12.49 18.75
C ILE A 27 -8.64 -13.51 18.32
N ALA A 28 -8.32 -14.40 17.39
CA ALA A 28 -9.20 -15.47 16.96
C ALA A 28 -9.54 -16.43 18.10
N LYS A 29 -8.57 -16.83 18.92
CA LYS A 29 -8.80 -17.64 20.14
C LYS A 29 -9.73 -16.95 21.13
N ILE A 30 -9.56 -15.65 21.36
CA ILE A 30 -10.44 -14.88 22.26
C ILE A 30 -11.85 -14.77 21.69
N LYS A 31 -11.99 -14.49 20.38
CA LYS A 31 -13.31 -14.47 19.70
C LYS A 31 -14.02 -15.81 19.76
N ALA A 32 -13.27 -16.92 19.77
CA ALA A 32 -13.80 -18.27 19.92
C ALA A 32 -14.08 -18.66 21.39
N GLY A 33 -13.88 -17.76 22.36
CA GLY A 33 -14.10 -18.02 23.79
C GLY A 33 -13.06 -18.93 24.44
N LYS A 34 -11.90 -19.14 23.80
CA LYS A 34 -10.85 -20.10 24.23
C LYS A 34 -9.57 -19.44 24.74
N GLY A 35 -9.60 -18.14 25.07
CA GLY A 35 -8.42 -17.41 25.53
C GLY A 35 -8.76 -16.32 26.54
N GLU A 36 -7.81 -16.04 27.44
CA GLU A 36 -7.93 -14.99 28.45
C GLU A 36 -7.79 -13.60 27.83
N LYS A 37 -8.67 -12.68 28.22
CA LYS A 37 -8.59 -11.26 27.86
C LYS A 37 -7.47 -10.60 28.66
N LYS A 38 -6.72 -9.70 28.05
CA LYS A 38 -5.61 -8.96 28.69
C LYS A 38 -5.89 -7.47 28.73
N ALA A 39 -5.51 -6.85 29.84
CA ALA A 39 -5.47 -5.41 29.99
C ALA A 39 -4.01 -4.97 30.02
N PHE A 40 -3.61 -4.09 29.10
CA PHE A 40 -2.25 -3.51 29.14
C PHE A 40 -2.29 -2.17 29.86
N VAL A 41 -1.45 -2.01 30.88
CA VAL A 41 -1.46 -0.85 31.76
C VAL A 41 -0.36 0.13 31.35
N LEU A 42 -0.77 1.34 30.95
CA LEU A 42 0.12 2.46 30.66
C LEU A 42 0.21 3.31 31.93
N MET A 43 1.37 3.36 32.56
CA MET A 43 1.55 4.12 33.80
C MET A 43 3.00 4.58 34.00
N PRO A 44 3.22 5.72 34.68
CA PRO A 44 4.55 6.12 35.11
C PRO A 44 5.19 5.11 36.06
N PHE A 45 6.51 4.94 35.97
CA PHE A 45 7.27 4.12 36.90
C PHE A 45 7.69 4.92 38.12
N ALA A 46 7.08 4.65 39.27
CA ALA A 46 7.49 5.17 40.56
C ALA A 46 7.03 4.24 41.70
N PRO A 47 7.73 4.19 42.84
CA PRO A 47 7.39 3.26 43.93
C PRO A 47 5.95 3.39 44.45
N TYR A 48 5.41 4.60 44.51
CA TYR A 48 4.01 4.82 44.93
C TYR A 48 3.00 4.36 43.86
N MET A 49 3.38 4.38 42.58
CA MET A 49 2.56 3.90 41.48
C MET A 49 2.49 2.36 41.49
N ASP A 50 3.54 1.66 41.94
CA ASP A 50 3.51 0.21 42.10
C ASP A 50 2.44 -0.24 43.10
N ALA A 51 2.27 0.49 44.20
CA ALA A 51 1.21 0.23 45.17
C ALA A 51 -0.19 0.43 44.55
N LEU A 52 -0.40 1.52 43.81
CA LEU A 52 -1.65 1.77 43.10
C LEU A 52 -1.96 0.65 42.09
N TYR A 53 -0.97 0.23 41.31
CA TYR A 53 -1.11 -0.86 40.36
C TYR A 53 -1.52 -2.17 41.03
N GLN A 54 -0.74 -2.62 42.02
CA GLN A 54 -0.92 -3.93 42.65
C GLN A 54 -2.19 -3.99 43.52
N TRP A 55 -2.51 -2.93 44.26
CA TRP A 55 -3.58 -2.98 45.27
C TRP A 55 -4.91 -2.43 44.77
N GLN A 56 -4.92 -1.58 43.74
CA GLN A 56 -6.16 -1.00 43.21
C GLN A 56 -6.46 -1.51 41.81
N LEU A 57 -5.54 -1.29 40.86
CA LEU A 57 -5.82 -1.52 39.45
C LEU A 57 -5.91 -3.00 39.09
N VAL A 58 -4.99 -3.83 39.59
CA VAL A 58 -4.99 -5.28 39.34
C VAL A 58 -6.29 -5.93 39.83
N PRO A 59 -6.75 -5.73 41.09
CA PRO A 59 -8.02 -6.28 41.56
C PRO A 59 -9.24 -5.75 40.80
N PHE A 60 -9.22 -4.48 40.40
CA PHE A 60 -10.31 -3.86 39.64
C PHE A 60 -10.48 -4.50 38.26
N LEU A 61 -9.38 -4.66 37.51
CA LEU A 61 -9.39 -5.24 36.17
C LEU A 61 -9.71 -6.75 36.18
N GLN A 62 -9.22 -7.50 37.18
CA GLN A 62 -9.53 -8.92 37.34
C GLN A 62 -11.01 -9.17 37.70
N LYS A 63 -11.69 -8.20 38.32
CA LYS A 63 -13.14 -8.23 38.57
C LYS A 63 -13.97 -7.68 37.41
N GLY A 64 -13.33 -7.05 36.42
CA GLY A 64 -13.99 -6.41 35.28
C GLY A 64 -14.63 -5.06 35.61
N GLY A 65 -14.20 -4.38 36.68
CA GLY A 65 -14.85 -3.16 37.16
C GLY A 65 -15.92 -3.46 38.21
N LYS A 66 -17.17 -3.02 37.99
CA LYS A 66 -18.30 -3.46 38.82
C LYS A 66 -18.65 -4.92 38.51
N ARG A 67 -19.21 -5.64 39.51
CA ARG A 67 -19.44 -7.10 39.48
C ARG A 67 -20.21 -7.65 38.26
N GLU A 68 -20.91 -6.81 37.51
CA GLU A 68 -21.75 -7.19 36.37
C GLU A 68 -21.05 -7.09 35.01
N GLU A 69 -19.85 -6.50 34.95
CA GLU A 69 -19.10 -6.23 33.71
C GLU A 69 -18.14 -7.37 33.32
N THR A 70 -18.65 -8.60 33.27
CA THR A 70 -17.84 -9.81 33.01
C THR A 70 -17.06 -9.77 31.69
N ASP A 71 -17.52 -8.95 30.73
CA ASP A 71 -16.84 -8.75 29.46
C ASP A 71 -15.50 -8.00 29.55
N PHE A 72 -15.25 -7.30 30.66
CA PHE A 72 -14.03 -6.55 30.90
C PHE A 72 -13.08 -7.23 31.90
N ILE A 73 -13.40 -8.45 32.36
CA ILE A 73 -12.47 -9.26 33.16
C ILE A 73 -11.20 -9.50 32.33
N CYS A 74 -10.09 -8.94 32.81
CA CYS A 74 -8.82 -8.96 32.12
C CYS A 74 -7.68 -9.36 33.05
N VAL A 75 -6.69 -10.06 32.51
CA VAL A 75 -5.38 -10.23 33.15
C VAL A 75 -4.56 -8.95 32.90
N PRO A 76 -4.20 -8.19 33.94
CA PRO A 76 -3.38 -6.99 33.78
C PRO A 76 -1.92 -7.34 33.48
N GLU A 77 -1.30 -6.60 32.57
CA GLU A 77 0.13 -6.66 32.25
C GLU A 77 0.70 -5.24 32.15
N ARG A 78 1.89 -5.02 32.72
CA ARG A 78 2.68 -3.78 32.57
C ARG A 78 3.97 -4.05 31.78
N ALA A 79 4.55 -3.02 31.16
CA ALA A 79 5.72 -3.18 30.28
C ALA A 79 6.97 -3.77 30.98
N ASP A 80 7.16 -3.51 32.27
CA ASP A 80 8.25 -4.02 33.10
C ASP A 80 8.05 -5.47 33.59
N ASP A 81 6.83 -6.00 33.56
CA ASP A 81 6.55 -7.42 33.82
C ASP A 81 7.19 -8.33 32.76
N VAL A 82 7.56 -7.78 31.60
CA VAL A 82 8.15 -8.49 30.47
C VAL A 82 9.68 -8.59 30.61
N ARG A 83 10.15 -9.72 31.14
CA ARG A 83 11.58 -10.08 31.27
C ARG A 83 12.14 -10.78 30.02
N GLN A 84 12.02 -10.17 28.85
CA GLN A 84 12.60 -10.70 27.60
C GLN A 84 13.73 -9.82 27.07
N ILE A 85 14.71 -10.48 26.45
CA ILE A 85 15.84 -9.87 25.74
C ILE A 85 15.41 -9.75 24.27
N GLY A 86 15.22 -8.52 23.78
CA GLY A 86 14.69 -8.22 22.44
C GLY A 86 14.56 -6.71 22.18
N TYR A 87 14.05 -6.31 21.00
CA TYR A 87 13.75 -4.90 20.69
C TYR A 87 12.60 -4.41 21.60
N ILE A 88 12.96 -3.71 22.68
CA ILE A 88 12.06 -3.24 23.76
C ILE A 88 10.75 -2.67 23.20
N ILE A 89 10.81 -1.75 22.24
CA ILE A 89 9.63 -1.09 21.66
C ILE A 89 8.69 -2.07 20.94
N CYS A 90 9.23 -2.97 20.11
CA CYS A 90 8.40 -3.87 19.32
C CYS A 90 7.71 -4.93 20.18
N GLU A 91 8.45 -5.52 21.12
CA GLU A 91 7.97 -6.66 21.91
C GLU A 91 7.20 -6.23 23.17
N LYS A 92 7.68 -5.21 23.90
CA LYS A 92 7.09 -4.80 25.18
C LYS A 92 5.93 -3.82 25.03
N ILE A 93 5.93 -3.03 23.96
CA ILE A 93 4.97 -1.93 23.79
C ILE A 93 4.03 -2.22 22.62
N CYS A 94 4.55 -2.19 21.38
CA CYS A 94 3.73 -2.28 20.18
C CYS A 94 2.93 -3.59 20.11
N ARG A 95 3.59 -4.71 20.39
CA ARG A 95 2.92 -6.02 20.46
C ARG A 95 1.90 -6.07 21.59
N LYS A 96 2.24 -5.60 22.79
CA LYS A 96 1.35 -5.68 23.95
C LYS A 96 0.10 -4.81 23.80
N ILE A 97 0.25 -3.59 23.32
CA ILE A 97 -0.89 -2.73 22.96
C ILE A 97 -1.76 -3.43 21.90
N GLN A 98 -1.15 -4.02 20.86
CA GLN A 98 -1.88 -4.76 19.83
C GLN A 98 -2.54 -6.04 20.36
N GLU A 99 -1.96 -6.78 21.30
CA GLU A 99 -2.55 -7.99 21.90
C GLU A 99 -3.63 -7.70 22.95
N ALA A 100 -3.63 -6.49 23.51
CA ALA A 100 -4.53 -6.08 24.58
C ALA A 100 -5.99 -5.98 24.12
N ASN A 101 -6.90 -6.40 25.01
CA ASN A 101 -8.35 -6.28 24.87
C ASN A 101 -8.86 -4.98 25.49
N LEU A 102 -8.14 -4.49 26.49
CA LEU A 102 -8.38 -3.23 27.19
C LEU A 102 -7.03 -2.56 27.44
N ILE A 103 -6.98 -1.24 27.34
CA ILE A 103 -5.85 -0.43 27.78
C ILE A 103 -6.33 0.33 29.02
N ALA A 104 -5.57 0.27 30.11
CA ALA A 104 -5.81 1.12 31.27
C ALA A 104 -4.68 2.14 31.34
N ALA A 105 -4.99 3.43 31.20
CA ALA A 105 -3.98 4.47 31.07
C ALA A 105 -4.06 5.46 32.24
N ASP A 106 -3.01 5.50 33.07
CA ASP A 106 -2.90 6.50 34.13
C ASP A 106 -2.42 7.84 33.55
N LEU A 107 -3.35 8.79 33.47
CA LEU A 107 -3.12 10.11 32.90
C LEU A 107 -2.91 11.18 33.96
N SER A 108 -2.64 10.81 35.21
CA SER A 108 -2.51 11.75 36.34
C SER A 108 -1.37 12.74 36.17
N TYR A 109 -0.32 12.34 35.44
CA TYR A 109 0.90 13.12 35.22
C TYR A 109 1.25 13.23 33.74
N ASN A 110 2.04 14.24 33.36
CA ASN A 110 2.55 14.44 32.00
C ASN A 110 3.73 13.51 31.70
N ASN A 111 3.55 12.20 31.80
CA ASN A 111 4.61 11.24 31.48
C ASN A 111 4.70 11.02 29.95
N PRO A 112 5.82 11.34 29.30
CA PRO A 112 5.95 11.21 27.85
C PRO A 112 5.76 9.78 27.31
N ASN A 113 6.22 8.75 28.02
CA ASN A 113 6.04 7.35 27.61
C ASN A 113 4.54 7.01 27.57
N VAL A 114 3.81 7.34 28.63
CA VAL A 114 2.36 7.06 28.72
C VAL A 114 1.59 7.75 27.60
N PHE A 115 1.89 9.02 27.31
CA PHE A 115 1.21 9.74 26.22
C PHE A 115 1.57 9.19 24.84
N TYR A 116 2.82 8.76 24.63
CA TYR A 116 3.22 8.07 23.40
C TYR A 116 2.46 6.76 23.20
N GLU A 117 2.39 5.91 24.22
CA GLU A 117 1.64 4.65 24.20
C GLU A 117 0.12 4.87 24.06
N LEU A 118 -0.41 5.94 24.67
CA LEU A 118 -1.79 6.38 24.50
C LEU A 118 -2.09 6.75 23.05
N GLY A 119 -1.18 7.50 22.40
CA GLY A 119 -1.28 7.84 20.98
C GLY A 119 -1.38 6.60 20.09
N ILE A 120 -0.50 5.62 20.31
CA ILE A 120 -0.55 4.32 19.62
C ILE A 120 -1.89 3.63 19.86
N SER A 121 -2.31 3.54 21.12
CA SER A 121 -3.54 2.86 21.52
C SER A 121 -4.81 3.46 20.89
N ILE A 122 -4.86 4.80 20.83
CA ILE A 122 -5.97 5.54 20.21
C ILE A 122 -5.99 5.32 18.69
N ALA A 123 -4.84 5.41 18.02
CA ALA A 123 -4.75 5.14 16.58
C ALA A 123 -5.24 3.73 16.23
N LEU A 124 -4.93 2.75 17.09
CA LEU A 124 -5.34 1.35 16.94
C LEU A 124 -6.78 1.06 17.43
N ARG A 125 -7.51 2.07 17.90
CA ARG A 125 -8.90 1.94 18.40
C ARG A 125 -9.06 0.88 19.48
N LYS A 126 -8.08 0.78 20.36
CA LYS A 126 -8.19 -0.10 21.52
C LYS A 126 -9.27 0.44 22.46
N PRO A 127 -10.05 -0.38 23.17
CA PRO A 127 -10.82 0.11 24.30
C PRO A 127 -9.85 0.69 25.33
N ILE A 128 -9.95 1.98 25.67
CA ILE A 128 -9.06 2.64 26.62
C ILE A 128 -9.89 3.15 27.80
N LEU A 129 -9.52 2.73 29.01
CA LEU A 129 -9.98 3.27 30.28
C LEU A 129 -8.93 4.29 30.78
N PRO A 130 -9.21 5.60 30.68
CA PRO A 130 -8.33 6.64 31.19
C PRO A 130 -8.56 6.83 32.70
N LEU A 131 -7.49 6.87 33.46
CA LEU A 131 -7.46 6.94 34.93
C LEU A 131 -6.81 8.26 35.38
N CYS A 132 -7.24 8.78 36.51
CA CYS A 132 -6.67 10.00 37.08
C CYS A 132 -6.83 10.01 38.60
N ILE A 133 -5.80 10.38 39.36
CA ILE A 133 -5.90 10.49 40.82
C ILE A 133 -6.89 11.61 41.21
N ASP A 134 -7.81 11.28 42.11
CA ASP A 134 -8.99 12.09 42.41
C ASP A 134 -8.71 13.57 42.73
N HIS A 135 -7.65 13.85 43.49
CA HIS A 135 -7.32 15.21 43.96
C HIS A 135 -7.03 16.23 42.86
N ASN A 136 -6.65 15.81 41.64
CA ASN A 136 -6.38 16.72 40.52
C ASN A 136 -7.33 16.55 39.33
N LYS A 137 -8.33 15.67 39.47
CA LYS A 137 -9.16 15.18 38.37
C LYS A 137 -9.86 16.28 37.58
N SER A 138 -10.48 17.25 38.24
CA SER A 138 -11.27 18.29 37.56
C SER A 138 -10.40 19.14 36.64
N GLN A 139 -9.22 19.58 37.12
CA GLN A 139 -8.27 20.31 36.28
C GLN A 139 -7.74 19.40 35.17
N ARG A 140 -7.45 18.14 35.49
CA ARG A 140 -6.86 17.22 34.56
C ARG A 140 -7.79 16.84 33.42
N ASP A 141 -9.07 16.61 33.69
CA ASP A 141 -10.10 16.35 32.68
C ASP A 141 -10.25 17.54 31.72
N ASN A 142 -10.16 18.78 32.21
CA ASN A 142 -10.20 19.97 31.36
C ASN A 142 -9.01 20.03 30.39
N ASP A 143 -7.79 19.80 30.90
CA ASP A 143 -6.59 19.76 30.06
C ASP A 143 -6.68 18.62 29.04
N LEU A 144 -7.12 17.44 29.48
CA LEU A 144 -7.24 16.25 28.64
C LEU A 144 -8.28 16.44 27.53
N LYS A 145 -9.40 17.09 27.84
CA LYS A 145 -10.42 17.46 26.87
C LYS A 145 -9.88 18.46 25.84
N GLN A 146 -9.16 19.48 26.30
CA GLN A 146 -8.62 20.52 25.41
C GLN A 146 -7.61 19.96 24.41
N TYR A 147 -6.62 19.19 24.87
CA TYR A 147 -5.47 18.80 24.03
C TYR A 147 -5.62 17.43 23.35
N PHE A 148 -6.42 16.53 23.92
CA PHE A 148 -6.54 15.14 23.47
C PHE A 148 -7.98 14.71 23.20
N ASN A 149 -8.95 15.60 23.45
CA ASN A 149 -10.37 15.31 23.33
C ASN A 149 -10.83 14.11 24.19
N ILE A 150 -10.21 13.95 25.36
CA ILE A 150 -10.57 12.94 26.36
C ILE A 150 -11.46 13.62 27.39
N ASN A 151 -12.77 13.36 27.31
CA ASN A 151 -13.79 14.10 28.07
C ASN A 151 -13.87 13.74 29.55
N LYS A 152 -13.40 12.55 29.93
CA LYS A 152 -13.60 12.02 31.28
C LYS A 152 -12.53 10.98 31.59
N THR A 153 -12.03 11.04 32.82
CA THR A 153 -11.24 9.98 33.45
C THR A 153 -12.03 9.30 34.57
N LEU A 154 -11.69 8.05 34.89
CA LEU A 154 -12.12 7.38 36.10
C LEU A 154 -11.21 7.79 37.26
N ALA A 155 -11.82 8.17 38.39
CA ALA A 155 -11.11 8.65 39.56
C ALA A 155 -10.43 7.49 40.30
N CYS A 156 -9.11 7.57 40.48
CA CYS A 156 -8.34 6.70 41.35
C CYS A 156 -8.26 7.35 42.74
N PRO A 157 -8.83 6.72 43.78
CA PRO A 157 -8.79 7.29 45.12
C PRO A 157 -7.37 7.18 45.69
N SER A 158 -6.93 8.22 46.40
CA SER A 158 -5.61 8.23 47.06
C SER A 158 -5.47 7.11 48.12
N PHE A 159 -6.59 6.64 48.68
CA PHE A 159 -6.66 5.51 49.60
C PHE A 159 -7.96 4.72 49.37
N GLY A 160 -7.91 3.40 49.53
CA GLY A 160 -9.07 2.51 49.31
C GLY A 160 -8.99 1.74 47.99
N PHE A 161 -10.15 1.28 47.51
CA PHE A 161 -10.27 0.47 46.30
C PHE A 161 -10.77 1.32 45.12
N LEU A 162 -10.27 1.03 43.92
CA LEU A 162 -10.81 1.60 42.70
C LEU A 162 -12.22 1.05 42.45
N GLU A 163 -13.20 1.93 42.27
CA GLU A 163 -14.58 1.59 41.99
C GLU A 163 -15.08 2.37 40.78
N GLY A 164 -15.85 1.73 39.91
CA GLY A 164 -16.34 2.35 38.69
C GLY A 164 -16.74 1.33 37.65
N GLU A 165 -17.53 1.77 36.67
CA GLU A 165 -17.89 0.96 35.51
C GLU A 165 -16.87 1.18 34.38
N ILE A 166 -16.34 0.12 33.80
CA ILE A 166 -15.36 0.24 32.71
C ILE A 166 -16.06 0.75 31.46
N SER A 167 -17.18 0.14 31.08
CA SER A 167 -17.93 0.43 29.85
C SER A 167 -18.31 1.90 29.67
N THR A 168 -18.71 2.58 30.75
CA THR A 168 -19.16 3.98 30.72
C THR A 168 -18.02 4.99 30.84
N ASN A 169 -16.79 4.54 31.09
CA ASN A 169 -15.61 5.39 31.21
C ASN A 169 -14.59 5.16 30.08
N LEU A 170 -14.93 4.40 29.04
CA LEU A 170 -14.07 4.27 27.87
C LEU A 170 -14.01 5.57 27.06
N ILE A 171 -12.86 5.82 26.42
CA ILE A 171 -12.72 6.93 25.47
C ILE A 171 -13.68 6.76 24.29
N ASP A 172 -14.42 7.83 23.95
CA ASP A 172 -15.21 7.89 22.72
C ASP A 172 -14.31 8.20 21.53
N TYR A 173 -14.49 7.39 20.50
CA TYR A 173 -13.72 7.39 19.28
C TYR A 173 -14.40 8.15 18.13
N SER A 174 -15.62 8.67 18.32
CA SER A 174 -16.42 9.33 17.29
C SER A 174 -15.68 10.43 16.50
N LEU A 175 -14.80 11.18 17.18
CA LEU A 175 -14.02 12.28 16.59
C LEU A 175 -12.69 11.83 15.96
N PHE A 176 -12.22 10.63 16.29
CA PHE A 176 -11.16 9.99 15.54
C PHE A 176 -11.86 9.30 14.35
N SER A 177 -11.73 9.77 13.12
CA SER A 177 -12.28 9.08 11.92
C SER A 177 -11.23 8.15 11.28
N ASP A 178 -11.57 7.40 10.23
CA ASP A 178 -10.55 6.68 9.46
C ASP A 178 -9.52 7.66 8.90
N PHE A 179 -8.26 7.38 9.23
CA PHE A 179 -7.18 8.33 9.16
C PHE A 179 -6.00 7.69 8.41
N ASP A 180 -5.79 8.14 7.19
CA ASP A 180 -4.59 7.85 6.41
C ASP A 180 -3.86 9.17 6.13
N LEU A 181 -2.54 9.20 6.28
CA LEU A 181 -1.69 10.32 5.89
C LEU A 181 -1.43 10.22 4.39
N LEU A 182 -2.25 10.89 3.59
CA LEU A 182 -2.23 10.79 2.12
C LEU A 182 -1.93 12.11 1.41
N GLY A 183 -1.69 13.18 2.16
CA GLY A 183 -1.44 14.47 1.54
C GLY A 183 0.01 14.72 1.18
N LYS A 184 0.27 15.97 0.80
CA LYS A 184 1.51 16.42 0.14
C LYS A 184 2.19 17.58 0.87
N SER A 185 1.72 17.97 2.04
CA SER A 185 2.33 19.06 2.81
C SER A 185 3.35 18.55 3.83
N LEU A 186 4.33 19.38 4.17
CA LEU A 186 5.12 19.17 5.38
C LEU A 186 4.45 19.90 6.54
N LEU A 187 4.33 19.23 7.68
CA LEU A 187 3.71 19.78 8.88
C LEU A 187 4.71 19.89 10.01
N VAL A 188 4.71 20.99 10.74
CA VAL A 188 5.46 21.19 11.98
C VAL A 188 4.49 21.22 13.16
N LEU A 189 4.57 20.25 14.06
CA LEU A 189 3.90 20.28 15.34
C LEU A 189 4.86 20.85 16.39
N HIS A 190 4.43 21.90 17.09
CA HIS A 190 5.24 22.57 18.10
C HIS A 190 4.37 23.05 19.27
N ASP A 191 4.98 23.40 20.40
CA ASP A 191 4.25 23.89 21.58
C ASP A 191 4.28 25.42 21.72
N GLY A 192 4.89 26.12 20.76
CA GLY A 192 5.01 27.58 20.73
C GLY A 192 6.26 28.15 21.40
N LYS A 193 7.21 27.29 21.80
CA LYS A 193 8.49 27.72 22.38
C LYS A 193 9.31 28.63 21.47
N GLU A 194 9.95 29.62 22.09
CA GLU A 194 10.97 30.45 21.48
C GLU A 194 12.37 29.89 21.78
N ILE A 195 13.27 30.01 20.80
CA ILE A 195 14.66 29.61 20.88
C ILE A 195 15.50 30.88 20.91
N GLU A 196 16.28 31.02 21.98
CA GLU A 196 17.31 32.05 22.12
C GLU A 196 18.66 31.45 21.72
N ALA A 197 19.27 31.98 20.66
CA ALA A 197 20.57 31.53 20.17
C ALA A 197 21.64 32.61 20.38
N ASP A 198 22.77 32.22 21.00
CA ASP A 198 23.91 33.11 21.22
C ASP A 198 24.76 33.19 19.95
N TYR A 199 24.37 34.07 19.03
CA TYR A 199 25.16 34.28 17.81
C TYR A 199 26.40 35.12 18.13
N LYS A 200 27.58 34.61 17.73
CA LYS A 200 28.88 35.10 18.21
C LYS A 200 29.18 36.60 18.04
N PHE A 201 28.39 37.40 17.32
CA PHE A 201 28.54 38.86 17.24
C PHE A 201 27.21 39.55 16.87
N LYS A 202 26.31 39.75 17.83
CA LYS A 202 25.21 40.76 17.95
C LYS A 202 23.93 40.12 18.55
N GLN A 203 23.36 40.81 19.54
CA GLN A 203 22.03 40.70 20.18
C GLN A 203 21.30 39.35 20.13
N ASP A 204 20.82 38.89 21.29
CA ASP A 204 19.95 37.74 21.51
C ASP A 204 18.81 37.68 20.46
N LEU A 205 19.04 36.93 19.38
CA LEU A 205 18.04 36.71 18.36
C LEU A 205 17.11 35.62 18.85
N LYS A 206 15.86 35.99 19.10
CA LYS A 206 14.78 35.06 19.45
C LYS A 206 14.05 34.63 18.20
N TYR A 207 13.99 33.32 17.97
CA TYR A 207 13.20 32.74 16.88
C TYR A 207 12.19 31.76 17.44
N SER A 208 10.98 31.74 16.87
CA SER A 208 10.04 30.64 17.11
C SER A 208 10.62 29.33 16.57
N PHE A 209 10.48 28.23 17.31
CA PHE A 209 10.85 26.88 16.85
C PHE A 209 10.19 26.53 15.51
N ALA A 210 8.93 26.91 15.34
CA ALA A 210 8.18 26.66 14.11
C ALA A 210 8.81 27.39 12.92
N SER A 211 9.17 28.67 13.10
CA SER A 211 9.82 29.46 12.05
C SER A 211 11.18 28.87 11.67
N LEU A 212 11.97 28.43 12.66
CA LEU A 212 13.25 27.77 12.42
C LEU A 212 13.07 26.48 11.60
N CYS A 213 12.15 25.60 12.00
CA CYS A 213 11.90 24.35 11.29
C CYS A 213 11.37 24.60 9.87
N LYS A 214 10.48 25.57 9.69
CA LYS A 214 9.97 25.95 8.36
C LYS A 214 11.10 26.41 7.44
N SER A 215 11.95 27.32 7.90
CA SER A 215 13.10 27.80 7.10
C SER A 215 14.09 26.67 6.81
N ALA A 216 14.37 25.81 7.80
CA ALA A 216 15.32 24.72 7.63
C ALA A 216 14.80 23.66 6.66
N ALA A 217 13.54 23.22 6.82
CA ALA A 217 12.91 22.27 5.93
C ALA A 217 12.75 22.84 4.52
N GLY A 218 12.37 24.12 4.36
CA GLY A 218 12.28 24.77 3.06
C GLY A 218 13.62 24.75 2.32
N THR A 219 14.70 25.09 3.03
CA THR A 219 16.07 25.05 2.51
C THR A 219 16.50 23.62 2.14
N ALA A 220 16.18 22.63 2.98
CA ALA A 220 16.45 21.23 2.70
C ALA A 220 15.72 20.76 1.43
N ILE A 221 14.45 21.12 1.27
CA ILE A 221 13.64 20.80 0.08
C ILE A 221 14.25 21.42 -1.19
N ASP A 222 14.69 22.69 -1.13
CA ASP A 222 15.37 23.32 -2.26
C ASP A 222 16.67 22.58 -2.65
N GLN A 223 17.41 22.07 -1.67
CA GLN A 223 18.62 21.27 -1.93
C GLN A 223 18.29 19.89 -2.51
N ILE A 224 17.27 19.20 -1.98
CA ILE A 224 16.81 17.88 -2.45
C ILE A 224 16.35 17.94 -3.91
N PHE A 225 15.59 18.97 -4.28
CA PHE A 225 15.06 19.14 -5.63
C PHE A 225 15.93 20.04 -6.52
N SER A 226 17.19 20.27 -6.16
CA SER A 226 18.14 21.00 -6.99
C SER A 226 18.49 20.24 -8.27
N ASP A 227 18.81 20.95 -9.36
CA ASP A 227 19.18 20.33 -10.64
C ASP A 227 20.37 19.37 -10.52
N SER A 228 21.31 19.66 -9.63
CA SER A 228 22.46 18.79 -9.35
C SER A 228 21.99 17.47 -8.72
N ASN A 229 21.09 17.52 -7.76
CA ASN A 229 20.63 16.35 -7.04
C ASN A 229 19.65 15.51 -7.88
N LEU A 230 18.78 16.15 -8.66
CA LEU A 230 17.88 15.48 -9.61
C LEU A 230 18.63 14.76 -10.75
N LYS A 231 19.89 15.10 -11.01
CA LYS A 231 20.75 14.32 -11.91
C LYS A 231 21.29 13.05 -11.25
N GLN A 232 21.53 13.08 -9.94
CA GLN A 232 22.00 11.94 -9.16
C GLN A 232 20.83 10.98 -8.81
N HIS A 233 19.67 11.55 -8.49
CA HIS A 233 18.45 10.86 -8.07
C HIS A 233 17.27 11.21 -9.01
N PRO A 234 17.25 10.71 -10.25
CA PRO A 234 16.21 11.02 -11.22
C PRO A 234 14.79 10.60 -10.79
N GLU A 235 14.66 9.63 -9.88
CA GLU A 235 13.39 9.18 -9.28
C GLU A 235 12.63 10.29 -8.54
N LEU A 236 13.33 11.29 -8.01
CA LEU A 236 12.72 12.45 -7.34
C LEU A 236 11.88 13.31 -8.31
N ARG A 237 12.11 13.21 -9.63
CA ARG A 237 11.28 13.90 -10.64
C ARG A 237 9.82 13.43 -10.66
N ARG A 238 9.50 12.31 -9.99
CA ARG A 238 8.12 11.84 -9.81
C ARG A 238 7.26 12.78 -8.96
N TYR A 239 7.88 13.67 -8.17
CA TYR A 239 7.16 14.73 -7.47
C TYR A 239 6.94 15.91 -8.44
N SER A 240 5.85 15.83 -9.23
CA SER A 240 5.53 16.77 -10.31
C SER A 240 5.24 18.20 -9.85
N ASP A 241 4.74 18.36 -8.62
CA ASP A 241 4.54 19.65 -7.97
C ASP A 241 5.26 19.65 -6.62
N ILE A 242 6.34 20.43 -6.55
CA ILE A 242 7.13 20.58 -5.33
C ILE A 242 6.54 21.63 -4.38
N ASN A 243 5.64 22.50 -4.85
CA ASN A 243 5.10 23.60 -4.04
C ASN A 243 4.38 23.14 -2.76
N PRO A 244 3.61 22.03 -2.75
CA PRO A 244 3.01 21.51 -1.53
C PRO A 244 4.03 21.20 -0.43
N TYR A 245 5.21 20.71 -0.79
CA TYR A 245 6.28 20.39 0.17
C TYR A 245 7.05 21.63 0.62
N LYS A 246 7.07 22.69 -0.18
CA LYS A 246 7.62 24.01 0.20
C LYS A 246 6.66 24.81 1.08
N ASN A 247 5.35 24.60 0.93
CA ASN A 247 4.32 25.22 1.75
C ASN A 247 4.20 24.48 3.09
N ILE A 248 5.20 24.69 3.96
CA ILE A 248 5.28 24.03 5.26
C ILE A 248 4.28 24.68 6.21
N ILE A 249 3.35 23.86 6.70
CA ILE A 249 2.30 24.26 7.64
C ILE A 249 2.83 24.06 9.06
N ASP A 250 2.51 24.94 9.99
CA ASP A 250 2.78 24.74 11.42
C ASP A 250 1.50 24.79 12.26
N ILE A 251 1.49 23.97 13.32
CA ILE A 251 0.42 23.87 14.29
C ILE A 251 1.01 23.99 15.69
N ASN A 252 0.56 25.01 16.42
CA ASN A 252 0.81 25.14 17.85
C ASN A 252 -0.18 24.24 18.62
N LEU A 253 0.35 23.20 19.24
CA LEU A 253 -0.42 22.19 19.99
C LEU A 253 -1.08 22.75 21.27
N ARG A 254 -0.66 23.91 21.78
CA ARG A 254 -1.27 24.53 22.97
C ARG A 254 -2.52 25.35 22.64
N THR A 255 -2.62 25.85 21.41
CA THR A 255 -3.67 26.80 21.02
C THR A 255 -4.57 26.29 19.90
N SER A 256 -4.20 25.19 19.24
CA SER A 256 -5.00 24.62 18.14
C SER A 256 -5.99 23.57 18.64
N ASP A 257 -7.20 23.62 18.09
CA ASP A 257 -8.24 22.64 18.39
C ASP A 257 -7.92 21.26 17.77
N PHE A 258 -8.39 20.21 18.45
CA PHE A 258 -8.15 18.82 18.06
C PHE A 258 -8.54 18.51 16.60
N ASP A 259 -9.70 18.99 16.15
CA ASP A 259 -10.20 18.76 14.77
C ASP A 259 -9.30 19.38 13.70
N LYS A 260 -8.70 20.54 14.01
CA LYS A 260 -7.74 21.19 13.11
C LYS A 260 -6.48 20.35 12.99
N ILE A 261 -5.95 19.84 14.11
CA ILE A 261 -4.76 18.98 14.13
C ILE A 261 -5.00 17.73 13.27
N VAL A 262 -6.13 17.05 13.52
CA VAL A 262 -6.57 15.88 12.76
C VAL A 262 -6.69 16.21 11.27
N THR A 263 -7.38 17.28 10.90
CA THR A 263 -7.58 17.61 9.48
C THR A 263 -6.26 17.88 8.76
N THR A 264 -5.39 18.70 9.35
CA THR A 264 -4.07 19.03 8.76
C THR A 264 -3.14 17.82 8.72
N LEU A 265 -3.19 16.94 9.72
CA LEU A 265 -2.42 15.70 9.69
C LEU A 265 -2.79 14.87 8.45
N LYS A 266 -4.07 14.70 8.09
CA LYS A 266 -4.48 13.90 6.90
C LYS A 266 -3.82 14.41 5.61
N GLU A 267 -3.61 15.72 5.54
CA GLU A 267 -3.02 16.41 4.39
C GLU A 267 -1.48 16.41 4.39
N SER A 268 -0.86 15.86 5.44
CA SER A 268 0.59 15.85 5.58
C SER A 268 1.27 14.59 5.00
N PHE A 269 2.42 14.81 4.37
CA PHE A 269 3.33 13.79 3.85
C PHE A 269 4.31 13.31 4.91
N CYS A 270 4.83 14.25 5.69
CA CYS A 270 5.76 14.04 6.80
C CYS A 270 5.54 15.13 7.86
N VAL A 271 5.69 14.74 9.13
CA VAL A 271 5.42 15.59 10.29
C VAL A 271 6.70 15.77 11.09
N LEU A 272 7.15 17.01 11.22
CA LEU A 272 8.23 17.40 12.14
C LEU A 272 7.61 17.67 13.51
N ILE A 273 8.13 17.08 14.57
CA ILE A 273 7.52 17.17 15.91
C ILE A 273 8.55 17.67 16.91
N ASP A 274 8.24 18.79 17.58
CA ASP A 274 9.03 19.28 18.71
C ASP A 274 8.91 18.34 19.91
N THR A 275 9.99 17.61 20.18
CA THR A 275 10.11 16.72 21.36
C THR A 275 11.06 17.27 22.41
N SER A 276 11.48 18.54 22.26
CA SER A 276 12.32 19.25 23.22
C SER A 276 11.52 19.85 24.39
N SER A 277 10.19 19.87 24.29
CA SER A 277 9.28 20.33 25.34
C SER A 277 8.76 19.15 26.16
N ASP A 278 8.49 19.40 27.45
CA ASP A 278 7.78 18.44 28.32
C ASP A 278 6.27 18.38 28.02
N PHE A 279 5.81 18.93 26.89
CA PHE A 279 4.39 18.98 26.56
C PHE A 279 3.91 17.61 26.06
N PRO A 280 2.96 16.95 26.75
CA PRO A 280 2.55 15.58 26.44
C PRO A 280 1.94 15.40 25.06
N ALA A 281 1.36 16.47 24.47
CA ALA A 281 0.74 16.40 23.16
C ALA A 281 1.71 16.02 22.04
N ALA A 282 2.98 16.44 22.12
CA ALA A 282 3.99 16.09 21.13
C ALA A 282 4.20 14.56 21.07
N TYR A 283 4.36 13.92 22.23
CA TYR A 283 4.56 12.48 22.34
C TYR A 283 3.33 11.69 21.96
N PHE A 284 2.14 12.18 22.33
CA PHE A 284 0.87 11.61 21.90
C PHE A 284 0.74 11.56 20.38
N TRP A 285 0.94 12.69 19.70
CA TRP A 285 0.84 12.73 18.25
C TRP A 285 1.95 11.92 17.58
N LEU A 286 3.16 11.89 18.14
CA LEU A 286 4.23 11.02 17.65
C LEU A 286 3.81 9.54 17.68
N GLY A 287 3.25 9.06 18.80
CA GLY A 287 2.76 7.69 18.92
C GLY A 287 1.59 7.38 17.98
N TYR A 288 0.66 8.33 17.85
CA TYR A 288 -0.47 8.23 16.92
C TYR A 288 0.00 8.08 15.46
N ILE A 289 0.90 8.96 15.02
CA ILE A 289 1.45 8.97 13.65
C ILE A 289 2.21 7.68 13.36
N HIS A 290 3.01 7.19 14.31
CA HIS A 290 3.73 5.92 14.17
C HIS A 290 2.79 4.73 13.99
N ALA A 291 1.70 4.66 14.76
CA ALA A 291 0.74 3.55 14.68
C ALA A 291 -0.01 3.50 13.33
N ILE A 292 -0.33 4.65 12.75
CA ILE A 292 -0.92 4.74 11.41
C ILE A 292 0.11 4.63 10.27
N GLY A 293 1.38 4.32 10.56
CA GLY A 293 2.41 4.17 9.55
C GLY A 293 2.83 5.49 8.87
N GLY A 294 2.61 6.62 9.54
CA GLY A 294 3.08 7.92 9.11
C GLY A 294 4.58 8.11 9.23
N PHE A 295 5.08 9.17 8.59
CA PHE A 295 6.46 9.60 8.71
C PHE A 295 6.53 10.77 9.67
N ALA A 296 7.02 10.52 10.88
CA ALA A 296 7.32 11.55 11.86
C ALA A 296 8.84 11.70 12.02
N ILE A 297 9.30 12.94 12.13
CA ILE A 297 10.67 13.30 12.44
C ILE A 297 10.62 14.05 13.77
N PRO A 298 10.89 13.38 14.90
CA PRO A 298 11.01 14.07 16.16
C PRO A 298 12.32 14.85 16.20
N ILE A 299 12.22 16.11 16.61
CA ILE A 299 13.31 17.07 16.67
C ILE A 299 13.53 17.45 18.12
N ASN A 300 14.79 17.43 18.54
CA ASN A 300 15.21 17.81 19.87
C ASN A 300 16.36 18.84 19.81
N ILE A 301 16.32 19.80 20.72
CA ILE A 301 17.29 20.91 20.77
C ILE A 301 18.28 20.60 21.89
N THR A 302 19.58 20.68 21.58
CA THR A 302 20.65 20.49 22.58
C THR A 302 21.25 21.83 23.01
N ASP A 303 21.54 21.96 24.30
CA ASP A 303 22.12 23.16 24.92
C ASP A 303 23.59 22.93 25.31
N LYS A 304 24.50 23.84 24.92
CA LYS A 304 25.95 23.72 25.22
C LYS A 304 26.28 23.68 26.72
N THR A 305 25.39 24.16 27.58
CA THR A 305 25.58 24.24 29.04
C THR A 305 25.36 22.90 29.76
N ASP A 306 24.72 21.92 29.13
CA ASP A 306 24.40 20.62 29.73
C ASP A 306 25.48 19.54 29.50
N LYS A 307 26.75 19.93 29.53
CA LYS A 307 27.88 18.97 29.52
C LYS A 307 27.93 18.03 30.74
N LYS A 308 26.94 18.06 31.65
CA LYS A 308 26.89 17.22 32.86
C LYS A 308 25.73 16.23 32.95
N GLU A 309 24.79 16.18 32.02
CA GLU A 309 23.93 15.01 31.82
C GLU A 309 23.73 14.80 30.33
N THR A 310 24.08 13.61 29.82
CA THR A 310 23.96 13.26 28.41
C THR A 310 22.52 13.56 27.94
N ASP A 311 22.33 14.37 26.89
CA ASP A 311 21.03 14.76 26.33
C ASP A 311 20.07 13.56 26.11
N GLU A 312 20.62 12.36 25.91
CA GLU A 312 19.92 11.06 25.89
C GLU A 312 19.08 10.75 27.15
N ARG A 313 19.36 11.36 28.30
CA ARG A 313 18.62 11.12 29.57
C ARG A 313 17.35 11.96 29.70
N ARG A 314 17.17 13.03 28.91
CA ARG A 314 15.96 13.87 28.95
C ARG A 314 14.78 13.25 28.22
N LEU A 315 15.04 12.47 27.17
CA LEU A 315 13.98 11.78 26.44
C LEU A 315 13.40 10.63 27.26
N ALA A 316 12.13 10.34 26.99
CA ALA A 316 11.42 9.23 27.59
C ALA A 316 12.03 7.87 27.18
N PHE A 317 12.17 6.92 28.11
CA PHE A 317 12.88 5.66 27.86
C PHE A 317 12.38 4.91 26.62
N ASP A 318 11.07 4.86 26.44
CA ASP A 318 10.42 4.13 25.34
C ASP A 318 10.53 4.86 23.99
N ILE A 319 11.01 6.10 24.02
CA ILE A 319 11.14 7.01 22.88
C ILE A 319 12.63 7.22 22.53
N ARG A 320 13.55 6.98 23.47
CA ARG A 320 15.02 7.10 23.27
C ARG A 320 15.56 6.24 22.14
N ALA A 321 15.00 5.05 21.95
CA ALA A 321 15.43 4.13 20.91
C ALA A 321 14.88 4.50 19.52
N LEU A 322 13.98 5.49 19.44
CA LEU A 322 13.54 6.05 18.17
C LEU A 322 14.67 6.90 17.58
N TRP A 323 14.59 7.10 16.27
CA TRP A 323 15.49 8.01 15.60
C TRP A 323 15.00 9.46 15.79
N HIS A 324 15.93 10.38 16.12
CA HIS A 324 15.66 11.80 16.40
C HIS A 324 16.70 12.68 15.70
N ILE A 325 16.31 13.89 15.31
CA ILE A 325 17.27 14.95 15.00
C ILE A 325 17.64 15.65 16.30
N TYR A 326 18.92 15.62 16.64
CA TYR A 326 19.51 16.51 17.64
C TYR A 326 20.25 17.61 16.92
N PHE A 327 20.00 18.86 17.27
CA PHE A 327 20.77 19.97 16.73
C PHE A 327 21.09 20.99 17.81
N ASN A 328 22.24 21.64 17.65
CA ASN A 328 22.64 22.72 18.53
C ASN A 328 21.91 24.01 18.14
N LYS A 329 21.22 24.65 19.08
CA LYS A 329 20.52 25.93 18.81
C LYS A 329 21.44 27.04 18.30
N ASP A 330 22.74 26.99 18.65
CA ASP A 330 23.74 27.95 18.18
C ASP A 330 24.28 27.63 16.78
N ASN A 331 23.97 26.46 16.23
CA ASN A 331 24.32 26.07 14.86
C ASN A 331 23.10 25.55 14.07
N PRO A 332 22.14 26.42 13.72
CA PRO A 332 20.94 26.04 12.96
C PRO A 332 21.20 25.31 11.63
N SER A 333 22.40 25.43 11.05
CA SER A 333 22.76 24.77 9.79
C SER A 333 22.82 23.24 9.91
N GLU A 334 23.04 22.70 11.12
CA GLU A 334 22.98 21.26 11.41
C GLU A 334 21.58 20.71 11.19
N LEU A 335 20.54 21.51 11.52
CA LEU A 335 19.15 21.12 11.32
C LEU A 335 18.82 21.01 9.83
N VAL A 336 19.31 21.94 9.01
CA VAL A 336 19.12 21.89 7.54
C VAL A 336 19.74 20.62 6.96
N SER A 337 21.01 20.36 7.31
CA SER A 337 21.76 19.21 6.78
C SER A 337 21.10 17.89 7.19
N SER A 338 20.71 17.78 8.47
CA SER A 338 19.96 16.63 8.96
C SER A 338 18.65 16.47 8.21
N LEU A 339 17.77 17.50 8.20
CA LEU A 339 16.49 17.40 7.51
C LEU A 339 16.63 17.02 6.04
N LYS A 340 17.66 17.54 5.34
CA LYS A 340 17.97 17.14 3.96
C LYS A 340 18.19 15.64 3.86
N ASP A 341 19.10 15.07 4.63
CA ASP A 341 19.49 13.65 4.51
C ASP A 341 18.30 12.71 4.77
N ILE A 342 17.48 12.99 5.80
CA ILE A 342 16.32 12.15 6.11
C ILE A 342 15.20 12.34 5.10
N LEU A 343 14.84 13.59 4.76
CA LEU A 343 13.76 13.83 3.82
C LEU A 343 14.12 13.29 2.44
N GLU A 344 15.36 13.46 1.99
CA GLU A 344 15.87 12.87 0.74
C GLU A 344 15.67 11.36 0.71
N PHE A 345 16.13 10.66 1.75
CA PHE A 345 15.92 9.22 1.88
C PHE A 345 14.42 8.86 1.82
N VAL A 346 13.57 9.56 2.57
CA VAL A 346 12.12 9.32 2.59
C VAL A 346 11.50 9.56 1.22
N PHE A 347 11.86 10.65 0.53
CA PHE A 347 11.35 10.97 -0.80
C PHE A 347 11.80 9.93 -1.82
N ILE A 348 13.07 9.53 -1.81
CA ILE A 348 13.63 8.50 -2.69
C ILE A 348 12.93 7.17 -2.46
N GLU A 349 12.90 6.66 -1.22
CA GLU A 349 12.28 5.38 -0.91
C GLU A 349 10.79 5.34 -1.29
N LYS A 350 10.03 6.39 -0.96
CA LYS A 350 8.62 6.47 -1.38
C LYS A 350 8.45 6.61 -2.88
N SER A 351 9.36 7.32 -3.56
CA SER A 351 9.25 7.52 -5.00
C SER A 351 9.40 6.21 -5.79
N LYS A 352 10.10 5.21 -5.25
CA LYS A 352 10.32 3.92 -5.92
C LYS A 352 9.03 3.12 -6.15
N TYR A 353 8.05 3.26 -5.26
CA TYR A 353 6.83 2.45 -5.27
C TYR A 353 5.55 3.30 -5.33
N LEU A 354 5.67 4.61 -5.55
CA LEU A 354 4.57 5.57 -5.38
C LEU A 354 3.31 5.20 -6.18
N ASN A 355 3.46 4.88 -7.47
CA ASN A 355 2.34 4.58 -8.34
C ASN A 355 1.87 3.14 -8.19
N ARG A 356 2.79 2.21 -7.90
CA ARG A 356 2.44 0.82 -7.62
C ARG A 356 1.66 0.65 -6.33
N ASP A 357 2.07 1.32 -5.27
CA ASP A 357 1.35 1.36 -4.01
C ASP A 357 -0.04 1.98 -4.21
N ASP A 358 -0.15 3.07 -4.96
CA ASP A 358 -1.45 3.70 -5.28
C ASP A 358 -2.36 2.75 -6.09
N PHE A 359 -1.80 2.03 -7.06
CA PHE A 359 -2.54 1.05 -7.86
C PHE A 359 -3.06 -0.10 -7.00
N TRP A 360 -2.18 -0.77 -6.24
CA TRP A 360 -2.55 -1.95 -5.48
C TRP A 360 -3.33 -1.62 -4.20
N LYS A 361 -3.12 -0.47 -3.56
CA LYS A 361 -3.90 -0.03 -2.38
C LYS A 361 -5.38 0.15 -2.70
N LYS A 362 -5.70 0.68 -3.89
CA LYS A 362 -7.10 0.82 -4.37
C LYS A 362 -7.78 -0.53 -4.53
N ILE A 363 -7.02 -1.53 -5.00
CA ILE A 363 -7.54 -2.83 -5.43
C ILE A 363 -7.59 -3.84 -4.27
N LEU A 364 -6.66 -3.77 -3.30
CA LEU A 364 -6.43 -4.82 -2.30
C LEU A 364 -6.81 -4.42 -0.86
N LYS A 365 -7.80 -3.54 -0.69
CA LYS A 365 -8.20 -2.98 0.61
C LYS A 365 -8.56 -4.03 1.68
N HIS A 366 -9.02 -5.21 1.26
CA HIS A 366 -9.57 -6.24 2.16
C HIS A 366 -8.56 -7.36 2.55
N ASN A 367 -7.28 -7.21 2.21
CA ASN A 367 -6.21 -8.20 2.50
C ASN A 367 -6.50 -9.62 2.00
N LYS A 368 -7.42 -9.77 1.05
CA LYS A 368 -7.79 -11.06 0.48
C LYS A 368 -7.96 -10.90 -1.02
N VAL A 369 -7.30 -11.78 -1.76
CA VAL A 369 -7.33 -11.81 -3.23
C VAL A 369 -7.33 -13.24 -3.72
N SER A 370 -8.19 -13.53 -4.69
CA SER A 370 -8.28 -14.82 -5.35
C SER A 370 -7.68 -14.71 -6.75
N ILE A 371 -6.70 -15.56 -7.06
CA ILE A 371 -6.07 -15.67 -8.37
C ILE A 371 -6.65 -16.88 -9.09
N PHE A 372 -7.26 -16.66 -10.26
CA PHE A 372 -7.83 -17.69 -11.11
C PHE A 372 -6.94 -17.92 -12.33
N LEU A 373 -6.58 -19.18 -12.57
CA LEU A 373 -5.79 -19.57 -13.74
C LEU A 373 -6.65 -20.32 -14.75
N GLY A 374 -6.29 -20.20 -16.02
CA GLY A 374 -6.76 -21.11 -17.06
C GLY A 374 -6.18 -22.51 -16.89
N SER A 375 -6.86 -23.50 -17.48
CA SER A 375 -6.32 -24.85 -17.60
C SER A 375 -6.51 -25.38 -19.00
N VAL A 376 -5.51 -26.12 -19.49
CA VAL A 376 -5.57 -26.82 -20.77
C VAL A 376 -5.76 -28.30 -20.47
N ASN A 377 -6.77 -28.90 -21.09
CA ASN A 377 -6.96 -30.35 -21.04
C ASN A 377 -5.94 -31.00 -21.98
N ILE A 378 -5.17 -31.97 -21.47
CA ILE A 378 -4.32 -32.84 -22.29
C ILE A 378 -5.03 -34.18 -22.39
N PRO A 379 -5.77 -34.47 -23.48
CA PRO A 379 -6.60 -35.67 -23.59
C PRO A 379 -5.79 -36.96 -23.46
N GLU A 380 -4.55 -36.94 -23.96
CA GLU A 380 -3.60 -38.07 -23.96
C GLU A 380 -3.20 -38.50 -22.54
N LEU A 381 -3.19 -37.58 -21.59
CA LEU A 381 -2.80 -37.83 -20.20
C LEU A 381 -3.99 -37.88 -19.25
N GLY A 382 -5.22 -37.68 -19.75
CA GLY A 382 -6.45 -37.65 -18.96
C GLY A 382 -6.45 -36.63 -17.82
N ARG A 383 -5.58 -35.61 -17.89
CA ARG A 383 -5.37 -34.61 -16.83
C ARG A 383 -5.37 -33.20 -17.37
N ASN A 384 -5.77 -32.26 -16.51
CA ASN A 384 -5.65 -30.84 -16.77
C ASN A 384 -4.28 -30.35 -16.30
N THR A 385 -3.66 -29.48 -17.08
CA THR A 385 -2.37 -28.86 -16.74
C THR A 385 -2.48 -27.35 -16.82
N ILE A 386 -1.82 -26.68 -15.88
CA ILE A 386 -1.58 -25.24 -15.92
C ILE A 386 -0.42 -25.01 -16.90
N GLY A 387 -0.51 -24.00 -17.76
CA GLY A 387 0.59 -23.63 -18.64
C GLY A 387 1.79 -23.11 -17.84
N ASP A 388 3.01 -23.40 -18.30
CA ASP A 388 4.24 -22.94 -17.62
C ASP A 388 4.25 -21.41 -17.39
N TRP A 389 3.82 -20.65 -18.39
CA TRP A 389 3.73 -19.19 -18.30
C TRP A 389 2.63 -18.70 -17.36
N ASP A 390 1.50 -19.41 -17.27
CA ASP A 390 0.43 -19.07 -16.32
C ASP A 390 0.91 -19.34 -14.89
N TYR A 391 1.67 -20.42 -14.68
CA TYR A 391 2.31 -20.71 -13.40
C TYR A 391 3.35 -19.63 -13.02
N ARG A 392 4.24 -19.24 -13.93
CA ARG A 392 5.21 -18.15 -13.70
C ARG A 392 4.49 -16.84 -13.36
N THR A 393 3.41 -16.53 -14.06
CA THR A 393 2.58 -15.34 -13.79
C THR A 393 1.94 -15.40 -12.41
N ALA A 394 1.38 -16.55 -12.03
CA ALA A 394 0.81 -16.77 -10.72
C ALA A 394 1.86 -16.63 -9.61
N ALA A 395 3.08 -17.15 -9.83
CA ALA A 395 4.19 -17.03 -8.89
C ALA A 395 4.62 -15.58 -8.70
N GLU A 396 4.80 -14.83 -9.81
CA GLU A 396 5.13 -13.40 -9.81
C GLU A 396 4.11 -12.59 -8.98
N LEU A 397 2.82 -12.76 -9.28
CA LEU A 397 1.74 -12.09 -8.56
C LEU A 397 1.70 -12.49 -7.08
N THR A 398 1.77 -13.79 -6.79
CA THR A 398 1.68 -14.29 -5.41
C THR A 398 2.85 -13.79 -4.56
N SER A 399 4.06 -13.79 -5.12
CA SER A 399 5.27 -13.30 -4.43
C SER A 399 5.20 -11.80 -4.17
N PHE A 400 4.77 -11.01 -5.17
CA PHE A 400 4.55 -9.58 -5.00
C PHE A 400 3.50 -9.31 -3.92
N LEU A 401 2.32 -9.92 -4.03
CA LEU A 401 1.20 -9.66 -3.14
C LEU A 401 1.51 -10.07 -1.69
N SER A 402 2.23 -11.17 -1.51
CA SER A 402 2.66 -11.64 -0.18
C SER A 402 3.77 -10.78 0.42
N SER A 403 4.67 -10.22 -0.41
CA SER A 403 5.75 -9.33 0.05
C SER A 403 5.27 -7.90 0.32
N ALA A 404 4.32 -7.40 -0.47
CA ALA A 404 3.70 -6.09 -0.30
C ALA A 404 2.97 -5.99 1.05
N LYS A 405 2.38 -7.09 1.53
CA LYS A 405 1.73 -7.15 2.85
C LYS A 405 1.73 -8.58 3.38
N GLU A 406 2.41 -8.80 4.51
CA GLU A 406 2.54 -10.13 5.15
C GLU A 406 1.18 -10.77 5.51
N THR A 407 0.13 -9.96 5.74
CA THR A 407 -1.24 -10.44 5.99
C THR A 407 -2.13 -10.54 4.75
N MET A 408 -1.58 -10.36 3.56
CA MET A 408 -2.31 -10.62 2.33
C MET A 408 -2.62 -12.11 2.22
N GLU A 409 -3.89 -12.48 2.30
CA GLU A 409 -4.36 -13.82 1.97
C GLU A 409 -4.48 -13.93 0.45
N VAL A 410 -3.41 -14.45 -0.17
CA VAL A 410 -3.40 -14.77 -1.60
C VAL A 410 -3.88 -16.21 -1.77
N THR A 411 -5.08 -16.38 -2.34
CA THR A 411 -5.63 -17.71 -2.65
C THR A 411 -5.44 -18.01 -4.12
N LEU A 412 -4.68 -19.05 -4.44
CA LEU A 412 -4.66 -19.62 -5.79
C LEU A 412 -5.86 -20.57 -5.93
N GLU A 413 -6.86 -20.14 -6.68
CA GLU A 413 -8.10 -20.89 -6.86
C GLU A 413 -7.87 -22.08 -7.82
N SER A 414 -8.75 -23.07 -7.74
CA SER A 414 -8.67 -24.23 -8.63
C SER A 414 -8.80 -23.78 -10.09
N PRO A 415 -7.89 -24.21 -10.99
CA PRO A 415 -7.94 -23.82 -12.40
C PRO A 415 -9.27 -24.17 -13.06
N ILE A 416 -9.82 -23.23 -13.82
CA ILE A 416 -11.10 -23.40 -14.52
C ILE A 416 -10.84 -23.54 -16.02
N GLN A 417 -11.47 -24.55 -16.62
CA GLN A 417 -11.31 -24.90 -18.03
C GLN A 417 -12.39 -24.25 -18.88
N LYS A 418 -12.07 -23.92 -20.13
CA LYS A 418 -13.05 -23.74 -21.20
C LYS A 418 -13.85 -25.03 -21.43
N VAL A 419 -15.17 -24.98 -21.30
CA VAL A 419 -16.05 -26.08 -21.70
C VAL A 419 -16.18 -26.16 -23.23
N GLN A 420 -16.41 -27.37 -23.76
CA GLN A 420 -16.51 -27.60 -25.21
C GLN A 420 -17.88 -27.25 -25.79
N LYS A 421 -18.89 -27.04 -24.94
CA LYS A 421 -20.26 -26.68 -25.32
C LYS A 421 -20.66 -25.42 -24.56
N VAL A 422 -21.68 -24.71 -25.04
CA VAL A 422 -22.23 -23.57 -24.31
C VAL A 422 -22.65 -23.99 -22.89
N PRO A 423 -22.14 -23.34 -21.83
CA PRO A 423 -22.53 -23.60 -20.44
C PRO A 423 -24.04 -23.55 -20.21
N SER A 424 -24.55 -24.50 -19.41
CA SER A 424 -25.93 -24.45 -18.88
C SER A 424 -26.11 -23.26 -17.93
N ALA A 425 -27.36 -22.84 -17.70
CA ALA A 425 -27.67 -21.75 -16.78
C ALA A 425 -27.07 -21.99 -15.38
N ASP A 426 -27.23 -23.19 -14.82
CA ASP A 426 -26.67 -23.55 -13.51
C ASP A 426 -25.13 -23.45 -13.47
N HIS A 427 -24.45 -23.82 -14.57
CA HIS A 427 -23.00 -23.72 -14.64
C HIS A 427 -22.55 -22.25 -14.75
N ARG A 428 -23.31 -21.41 -15.47
CA ARG A 428 -23.06 -19.96 -15.52
C ARG A 428 -23.22 -19.32 -14.14
N GLU A 429 -24.30 -19.65 -13.44
CA GLU A 429 -24.52 -19.16 -12.07
C GLU A 429 -23.40 -19.63 -11.12
N TRP A 430 -22.91 -20.86 -11.28
CA TRP A 430 -21.77 -21.36 -10.53
C TRP A 430 -20.48 -20.58 -10.81
N LEU A 431 -20.21 -20.23 -12.08
CA LEU A 431 -19.07 -19.41 -12.49
C LEU A 431 -19.15 -17.99 -11.90
N GLU A 432 -20.33 -17.36 -11.96
CA GLU A 432 -20.57 -16.04 -11.37
C GLU A 432 -20.32 -16.06 -9.84
N LYS A 433 -20.80 -17.10 -9.15
CA LYS A 433 -20.55 -17.32 -7.71
C LYS A 433 -19.06 -17.48 -7.37
N GLN A 434 -18.21 -17.90 -8.32
CA GLN A 434 -16.76 -17.95 -8.06
C GLN A 434 -16.15 -16.55 -7.92
N LEU A 435 -16.70 -15.56 -8.63
CA LEU A 435 -16.22 -14.17 -8.64
C LEU A 435 -16.93 -13.29 -7.61
N GLU A 436 -18.07 -13.75 -7.08
CA GLU A 436 -18.89 -13.00 -6.14
C GLU A 436 -18.13 -12.61 -4.87
N ASN A 437 -18.20 -11.32 -4.52
CA ASN A 437 -17.66 -10.77 -3.27
C ASN A 437 -16.16 -11.04 -3.02
N LYS A 438 -15.36 -11.07 -4.09
CA LYS A 438 -13.90 -11.26 -4.02
C LYS A 438 -13.16 -10.16 -4.77
N ASN A 439 -11.96 -9.83 -4.31
CA ASN A 439 -10.97 -9.21 -5.19
C ASN A 439 -10.38 -10.33 -6.05
N CYS A 440 -10.49 -10.21 -7.37
CA CYS A 440 -10.17 -11.28 -8.30
C CYS A 440 -9.05 -10.86 -9.25
N ILE A 441 -8.09 -11.75 -9.48
CA ILE A 441 -7.13 -11.63 -10.58
C ILE A 441 -7.32 -12.86 -11.47
N ILE A 442 -7.79 -12.65 -12.70
CA ILE A 442 -7.96 -13.70 -13.69
C ILE A 442 -6.76 -13.66 -14.63
N VAL A 443 -5.96 -14.72 -14.64
CA VAL A 443 -4.82 -14.91 -15.54
C VAL A 443 -5.20 -15.93 -16.60
N ALA A 444 -5.97 -15.47 -17.58
CA ALA A 444 -6.42 -16.27 -18.71
C ALA A 444 -7.15 -15.42 -19.76
N SER A 445 -7.05 -15.83 -21.02
CA SER A 445 -7.90 -15.36 -22.12
C SER A 445 -9.21 -16.15 -22.19
N SER A 446 -10.24 -15.55 -22.81
CA SER A 446 -11.59 -16.13 -22.91
C SER A 446 -11.70 -17.39 -23.78
N ASP A 447 -10.68 -17.71 -24.58
CA ASP A 447 -10.59 -18.95 -25.37
C ASP A 447 -10.17 -20.17 -24.53
N VAL A 448 -9.54 -19.96 -23.38
CA VAL A 448 -9.07 -21.03 -22.48
C VAL A 448 -9.77 -21.04 -21.12
N ASN A 449 -10.50 -19.98 -20.77
CA ASN A 449 -11.17 -19.85 -19.47
C ASN A 449 -12.55 -19.19 -19.59
N ASP A 450 -13.57 -19.87 -19.05
CA ASP A 450 -14.96 -19.38 -19.06
C ASP A 450 -15.23 -18.27 -18.03
N LEU A 451 -14.46 -18.19 -16.94
CA LEU A 451 -14.56 -17.04 -16.02
C LEU A 451 -14.15 -15.75 -16.70
N THR A 452 -13.15 -15.76 -17.58
CA THR A 452 -12.79 -14.58 -18.36
C THR A 452 -13.99 -14.13 -19.19
N GLU A 453 -14.66 -15.04 -19.91
CA GLU A 453 -15.87 -14.70 -20.69
C GLU A 453 -16.99 -14.12 -19.80
N ILE A 454 -17.28 -14.73 -18.65
CA ILE A 454 -18.29 -14.26 -17.70
C ILE A 454 -17.96 -12.86 -17.16
N ALA A 455 -16.71 -12.65 -16.73
CA ALA A 455 -16.25 -11.38 -16.19
C ALA A 455 -16.36 -10.25 -17.22
N LEU A 456 -15.92 -10.50 -18.46
CA LEU A 456 -16.04 -9.54 -19.55
C LEU A 456 -17.52 -9.31 -19.91
N ALA A 457 -18.33 -10.36 -20.05
CA ALA A 457 -19.74 -10.21 -20.36
C ALA A 457 -20.47 -9.30 -19.36
N ALA A 458 -20.25 -9.52 -18.06
CA ALA A 458 -20.82 -8.68 -17.00
C ALA A 458 -20.34 -7.22 -17.07
N LEU A 459 -19.04 -7.00 -17.30
CA LEU A 459 -18.48 -5.65 -17.40
C LEU A 459 -19.07 -4.86 -18.58
N TRP A 460 -19.24 -5.48 -19.76
CA TRP A 460 -19.78 -4.82 -20.95
C TRP A 460 -21.30 -4.95 -21.11
N GLY A 461 -22.00 -5.56 -20.15
CA GLY A 461 -23.45 -5.79 -20.22
C GLY A 461 -23.85 -6.63 -21.43
N LYS A 462 -23.05 -7.65 -21.76
CA LYS A 462 -23.25 -8.55 -22.90
C LYS A 462 -23.64 -9.93 -22.41
N GLU A 463 -24.25 -10.71 -23.30
CA GLU A 463 -24.55 -12.11 -23.02
C GLU A 463 -23.27 -12.95 -23.18
N PRO A 464 -22.83 -13.71 -22.16
CA PRO A 464 -21.65 -14.55 -22.26
C PRO A 464 -21.90 -15.74 -23.19
N PHE A 465 -20.84 -16.25 -23.82
CA PHE A 465 -20.89 -17.42 -24.71
C PHE A 465 -21.79 -17.21 -25.94
N LYS A 466 -21.81 -15.99 -26.46
CA LYS A 466 -22.55 -15.60 -27.66
C LYS A 466 -21.75 -14.58 -28.44
N SER A 467 -21.74 -14.70 -29.77
CA SER A 467 -21.10 -13.69 -30.60
C SER A 467 -21.82 -12.35 -30.47
N LEU A 468 -21.05 -11.27 -30.44
CA LEU A 468 -21.58 -9.91 -30.46
C LEU A 468 -22.37 -9.69 -31.76
N ASP A 469 -23.56 -9.08 -31.65
CA ASP A 469 -24.37 -8.68 -32.81
C ASP A 469 -23.55 -7.76 -33.71
N ASP A 470 -23.49 -8.02 -35.02
CA ASP A 470 -22.74 -7.22 -35.99
C ASP A 470 -23.11 -5.71 -35.97
N ASN A 471 -24.32 -5.36 -35.52
CA ASN A 471 -24.83 -3.99 -35.40
C ASN A 471 -24.83 -3.43 -33.96
N ASP A 472 -24.10 -4.07 -33.03
CA ASP A 472 -23.99 -3.59 -31.65
C ASP A 472 -23.22 -2.27 -31.55
N ALA A 473 -23.92 -1.15 -31.73
CA ALA A 473 -23.35 0.20 -31.67
C ALA A 473 -22.76 0.56 -30.29
N ASN A 474 -23.07 -0.22 -29.25
CA ASN A 474 -22.72 0.07 -27.86
C ASN A 474 -21.47 -0.67 -27.38
N PHE A 475 -20.81 -1.46 -28.24
CA PHE A 475 -19.55 -2.12 -27.90
C PHE A 475 -18.34 -1.36 -28.45
N ASN A 476 -17.49 -0.84 -27.57
CA ASN A 476 -16.25 -0.14 -27.91
C ASN A 476 -15.08 -0.75 -27.14
N ASP A 477 -14.50 -1.85 -27.64
CA ASP A 477 -13.38 -2.52 -26.98
C ASP A 477 -12.64 -3.52 -27.88
N PHE A 478 -11.65 -4.22 -27.30
CA PHE A 478 -10.89 -5.27 -27.96
C PHE A 478 -11.56 -6.65 -27.85
N ILE A 479 -11.46 -7.40 -28.94
CA ILE A 479 -11.82 -8.81 -29.05
C ILE A 479 -10.53 -9.56 -29.39
N ALA A 480 -10.11 -10.51 -28.57
CA ALA A 480 -8.93 -11.32 -28.89
C ALA A 480 -9.24 -12.20 -30.11
N PHE A 481 -8.26 -12.42 -30.98
CA PHE A 481 -8.44 -13.38 -32.08
C PHE A 481 -7.21 -14.25 -32.32
N LYS A 482 -7.46 -15.47 -32.79
CA LYS A 482 -6.43 -16.43 -33.23
C LYS A 482 -6.86 -17.10 -34.52
N SER A 483 -6.01 -17.04 -35.53
CA SER A 483 -6.20 -17.81 -36.76
C SER A 483 -5.25 -19.00 -36.86
N TYR A 484 -5.70 -20.03 -37.56
CA TYR A 484 -5.03 -21.34 -37.61
C TYR A 484 -4.93 -21.84 -39.05
N LYS A 485 -3.83 -22.56 -39.37
CA LYS A 485 -3.59 -23.14 -40.72
C LYS A 485 -4.59 -24.24 -41.10
N LYS A 486 -5.16 -24.92 -40.12
CA LYS A 486 -6.12 -26.02 -40.28
C LYS A 486 -7.40 -25.70 -39.53
N ASP A 487 -8.51 -26.33 -39.94
CA ASP A 487 -9.78 -26.20 -39.23
C ASP A 487 -9.63 -26.63 -37.77
N VAL A 488 -10.02 -25.72 -36.88
CA VAL A 488 -10.00 -25.93 -35.43
C VAL A 488 -11.25 -26.68 -35.02
N LYS A 489 -11.15 -27.50 -33.97
CA LYS A 489 -12.33 -28.09 -33.33
C LYS A 489 -13.33 -26.98 -32.99
N PRO A 490 -14.65 -27.20 -33.21
CA PRO A 490 -15.65 -26.19 -32.91
C PRO A 490 -15.56 -25.77 -31.45
N MET A 491 -15.33 -24.48 -31.22
CA MET A 491 -15.35 -23.87 -29.89
C MET A 491 -16.73 -23.26 -29.64
N PRO A 492 -17.16 -23.14 -28.37
CA PRO A 492 -18.35 -22.37 -28.06
C PRO A 492 -18.21 -20.93 -28.60
N PRO A 493 -19.30 -20.32 -29.08
CA PRO A 493 -19.28 -18.91 -29.45
C PRO A 493 -18.85 -18.04 -28.26
N SER A 494 -18.15 -16.95 -28.54
CA SER A 494 -17.66 -15.99 -27.55
C SER A 494 -17.91 -14.57 -28.03
N ALA A 495 -18.20 -13.68 -27.09
CA ALA A 495 -18.32 -12.24 -27.35
C ALA A 495 -16.93 -11.57 -27.44
N PHE A 496 -15.93 -12.15 -26.77
CA PHE A 496 -14.62 -11.53 -26.54
C PHE A 496 -13.46 -12.30 -27.19
N PHE A 497 -13.76 -13.38 -27.92
CA PHE A 497 -12.79 -14.15 -28.67
C PHE A 497 -13.32 -14.54 -30.05
N ARG A 498 -12.47 -14.45 -31.07
CA ARG A 498 -12.74 -14.92 -32.43
C ARG A 498 -11.66 -15.88 -32.92
N TYR A 499 -12.09 -16.94 -33.58
CA TYR A 499 -11.17 -17.84 -34.28
C TYR A 499 -11.54 -17.93 -35.76
N GLU A 500 -10.53 -18.04 -36.62
CA GLU A 500 -10.71 -18.11 -38.07
C GLU A 500 -9.67 -19.06 -38.70
N THR A 501 -9.99 -19.68 -39.83
CA THR A 501 -9.01 -20.47 -40.60
C THR A 501 -8.27 -19.53 -41.55
N ASN A 502 -6.93 -19.49 -41.48
CA ASN A 502 -6.10 -18.64 -42.33
C ASN A 502 -4.81 -19.37 -42.74
N PRO A 503 -4.44 -19.40 -44.03
CA PRO A 503 -3.18 -19.98 -44.51
C PRO A 503 -1.92 -19.40 -43.85
N ALA A 504 -1.95 -18.12 -43.49
CA ALA A 504 -0.94 -17.42 -42.71
C ALA A 504 -1.53 -17.09 -41.33
N PRO A 505 -1.35 -17.96 -40.31
CA PRO A 505 -2.00 -17.81 -39.03
C PRO A 505 -1.45 -16.56 -38.33
N GLN A 506 -2.32 -15.89 -37.59
CA GLN A 506 -2.06 -14.63 -36.89
C GLN A 506 -2.75 -14.66 -35.53
N ARG A 507 -2.22 -13.91 -34.57
CA ARG A 507 -2.88 -13.67 -33.29
C ARG A 507 -2.79 -12.20 -32.95
N GLY A 508 -3.83 -11.68 -32.33
CA GLY A 508 -3.87 -10.27 -31.97
C GLY A 508 -5.21 -9.89 -31.38
N PHE A 509 -5.57 -8.63 -31.56
CA PHE A 509 -6.84 -8.08 -31.09
C PHE A 509 -7.56 -7.36 -32.22
N LEU A 510 -8.88 -7.46 -32.24
CA LEU A 510 -9.76 -6.65 -33.07
C LEU A 510 -10.25 -5.49 -32.20
N LEU A 511 -9.94 -4.26 -32.58
CA LEU A 511 -10.54 -3.08 -31.99
C LEU A 511 -11.91 -2.84 -32.65
N ARG A 512 -12.98 -3.02 -31.89
CA ARG A 512 -14.35 -2.83 -32.37
C ARG A 512 -14.91 -1.50 -31.88
N GLN A 513 -15.41 -0.68 -32.81
CA GLN A 513 -16.05 0.61 -32.54
C GLN A 513 -17.52 0.59 -32.98
N GLY A 514 -18.38 0.06 -32.11
CA GLY A 514 -19.77 -0.21 -32.41
C GLY A 514 -19.90 -1.37 -33.40
N ASN A 515 -20.23 -1.07 -34.66
CA ASN A 515 -20.54 -2.11 -35.64
C ASN A 515 -19.30 -2.89 -36.11
N ARG A 516 -19.50 -4.15 -36.49
CA ARG A 516 -18.44 -5.06 -36.99
C ARG A 516 -17.68 -4.49 -38.19
N LYS A 517 -18.33 -3.68 -39.03
CA LYS A 517 -17.69 -3.02 -40.18
C LYS A 517 -16.59 -2.03 -39.80
N ASN A 518 -16.58 -1.57 -38.55
CA ASN A 518 -15.57 -0.65 -38.01
C ASN A 518 -14.46 -1.39 -37.26
N GLU A 519 -14.42 -2.73 -37.31
CA GLU A 519 -13.37 -3.49 -36.66
C GLU A 519 -12.01 -3.23 -37.34
N GLN A 520 -11.01 -2.94 -36.51
CA GLN A 520 -9.63 -2.77 -36.94
C GLN A 520 -8.78 -3.87 -36.32
N GLN A 521 -8.09 -4.63 -37.17
CA GLN A 521 -7.19 -5.69 -36.72
C GLN A 521 -5.87 -5.08 -36.24
N ILE A 522 -5.46 -5.46 -35.04
CA ILE A 522 -4.20 -5.07 -34.43
C ILE A 522 -3.38 -6.34 -34.22
N VAL A 523 -2.32 -6.45 -35.00
CA VAL A 523 -1.38 -7.59 -35.02
C VAL A 523 0.02 -7.03 -34.95
N GLU A 524 0.86 -7.66 -34.16
CA GLU A 524 2.30 -7.38 -34.06
C GLU A 524 3.08 -8.67 -34.38
N ASP A 525 4.37 -8.73 -34.03
CA ASP A 525 5.23 -9.90 -34.24
C ASP A 525 4.79 -11.10 -33.39
N HIS A 526 3.80 -11.86 -33.87
CA HIS A 526 3.38 -13.09 -33.20
C HIS A 526 4.03 -14.34 -33.81
N PHE A 527 4.71 -15.11 -32.97
CA PHE A 527 5.35 -16.37 -33.37
C PHE A 527 4.57 -17.61 -32.94
N PHE A 528 4.52 -18.62 -33.82
CA PHE A 528 3.93 -19.92 -33.50
C PHE A 528 5.02 -20.90 -33.06
N PRO A 529 4.84 -21.63 -31.94
CA PRO A 529 5.85 -22.57 -31.41
C PRO A 529 6.41 -23.59 -32.43
N ASP A 530 5.63 -23.87 -33.47
CA ASP A 530 5.91 -24.85 -34.53
C ASP A 530 6.83 -24.31 -35.64
N GLU A 531 7.20 -23.02 -35.63
CA GLU A 531 8.12 -22.42 -36.59
C GLU A 531 9.57 -22.48 -36.02
N ILE A 532 10.56 -22.70 -36.90
CA ILE A 532 11.94 -23.07 -36.52
C ILE A 532 12.86 -21.84 -36.30
N VAL A 533 12.38 -20.60 -36.51
CA VAL A 533 13.24 -19.40 -36.61
C VAL A 533 12.75 -18.19 -35.80
N ALA A 534 12.37 -18.37 -34.52
CA ALA A 534 12.18 -17.22 -33.62
C ALA A 534 13.51 -16.90 -32.95
N GLU A 535 14.31 -16.05 -33.57
CA GLU A 535 15.51 -15.48 -32.96
C GLU A 535 15.34 -13.96 -32.90
N GLY A 536 15.76 -13.36 -31.78
CA GLY A 536 15.73 -11.91 -31.61
C GLY A 536 14.54 -11.38 -30.81
N VAL A 537 14.18 -10.12 -31.04
CA VAL A 537 13.16 -9.39 -30.27
C VAL A 537 11.86 -9.35 -31.04
N HIS A 538 10.77 -9.67 -30.36
CA HIS A 538 9.42 -9.65 -30.91
C HIS A 538 8.47 -8.87 -29.99
N ILE A 539 7.45 -8.24 -30.58
CA ILE A 539 6.38 -7.56 -29.86
C ILE A 539 5.16 -8.46 -29.78
N LEU A 540 4.78 -8.83 -28.56
CA LEU A 540 3.58 -9.59 -28.27
C LEU A 540 2.52 -8.67 -27.68
N LEU A 541 1.24 -8.96 -27.91
CA LEU A 541 0.14 -8.16 -27.39
C LEU A 541 -0.52 -8.83 -26.19
N GLY A 542 -1.01 -8.04 -25.24
CA GLY A 542 -1.90 -8.51 -24.20
C GLY A 542 -2.91 -7.45 -23.81
N GLN A 543 -4.01 -7.90 -23.21
CA GLN A 543 -5.08 -7.06 -22.71
C GLN A 543 -5.04 -7.07 -21.19
N LEU A 544 -5.01 -5.87 -20.61
CA LEU A 544 -5.16 -5.64 -19.18
C LEU A 544 -6.50 -4.96 -18.94
N ILE A 545 -7.31 -5.56 -18.08
CA ILE A 545 -8.57 -4.96 -17.62
C ILE A 545 -8.51 -4.81 -16.12
N VAL A 546 -8.89 -3.63 -15.64
CA VAL A 546 -9.00 -3.31 -14.21
C VAL A 546 -10.34 -2.63 -14.01
N ALA A 547 -11.22 -3.22 -13.20
CA ALA A 547 -12.57 -2.72 -12.99
C ALA A 547 -13.08 -3.00 -11.58
N LYS A 548 -14.11 -2.26 -11.15
CA LYS A 548 -14.93 -2.73 -10.02
C LYS A 548 -15.55 -4.08 -10.36
N ASN A 549 -15.56 -4.99 -9.40
CA ASN A 549 -16.14 -6.32 -9.57
C ASN A 549 -17.66 -6.17 -9.80
N PRO A 550 -18.19 -6.59 -10.97
CA PRO A 550 -19.60 -6.42 -11.32
C PRO A 550 -20.54 -7.42 -10.63
N PHE A 551 -20.02 -8.31 -9.77
CA PHE A 551 -20.79 -9.30 -9.01
C PHE A 551 -20.87 -8.94 -7.50
N PRO A 552 -21.62 -7.87 -7.12
CA PRO A 552 -21.69 -7.40 -5.74
C PRO A 552 -22.69 -8.20 -4.88
N ARG A 553 -22.50 -8.12 -3.55
CA ARG A 553 -23.55 -8.45 -2.56
C ARG A 553 -24.72 -7.46 -2.60
N PRO A 554 -25.85 -7.75 -1.93
CA PRO A 554 -26.92 -6.78 -1.65
C PRO A 554 -26.49 -5.47 -0.94
N HIS A 555 -25.24 -5.36 -0.48
CA HIS A 555 -24.71 -4.22 0.28
C HIS A 555 -23.44 -3.60 -0.36
N GLY A 556 -23.44 -3.39 -1.68
CA GLY A 556 -22.53 -2.43 -2.34
C GLY A 556 -21.02 -2.62 -2.08
N SER A 557 -20.48 -3.82 -2.35
CA SER A 557 -19.06 -4.11 -2.12
C SER A 557 -18.13 -3.34 -3.06
N ASP A 558 -17.01 -2.82 -2.55
CA ASP A 558 -16.00 -2.05 -3.29
C ASP A 558 -14.85 -2.94 -3.83
N ASN A 559 -15.17 -4.20 -4.17
CA ASN A 559 -14.20 -5.18 -4.65
C ASN A 559 -13.77 -4.91 -6.10
N TRP A 560 -12.59 -5.38 -6.47
CA TRP A 560 -12.02 -5.19 -7.80
C TRP A 560 -11.77 -6.50 -8.55
N ILE A 561 -11.79 -6.41 -9.87
CA ILE A 561 -11.41 -7.49 -10.79
C ILE A 561 -10.31 -7.01 -11.72
N ILE A 562 -9.24 -7.79 -11.82
CA ILE A 562 -8.16 -7.63 -12.79
C ILE A 562 -8.20 -8.83 -13.74
N VAL A 563 -8.18 -8.57 -15.05
CA VAL A 563 -8.00 -9.61 -16.06
C VAL A 563 -6.68 -9.35 -16.78
N ILE A 564 -5.79 -10.35 -16.77
CA ILE A 564 -4.52 -10.35 -17.47
C ILE A 564 -4.60 -11.42 -18.57
N SER A 565 -4.69 -10.97 -19.82
CA SER A 565 -4.91 -11.83 -20.98
C SER A 565 -3.92 -11.53 -22.10
N GLY A 566 -2.81 -12.25 -22.16
CA GLY A 566 -1.88 -12.22 -23.30
C GLY A 566 -2.37 -13.09 -24.47
N ILE A 567 -2.06 -12.68 -25.71
CA ILE A 567 -2.19 -13.58 -26.88
C ILE A 567 -1.18 -14.74 -26.85
N SER A 568 -0.19 -14.65 -25.95
CA SER A 568 0.83 -15.64 -25.64
C SER A 568 1.18 -15.60 -24.14
N GLY A 569 1.78 -16.68 -23.64
CA GLY A 569 2.23 -16.79 -22.24
C GLY A 569 3.22 -15.69 -21.81
N PRO A 570 4.28 -15.39 -22.59
CA PRO A 570 5.19 -14.29 -22.28
C PRO A 570 4.51 -12.91 -22.19
N ALA A 571 3.48 -12.65 -23.01
CA ALA A 571 2.71 -11.41 -22.91
C ALA A 571 1.90 -11.34 -21.60
N THR A 572 1.34 -12.47 -21.16
CA THR A 572 0.61 -12.60 -19.88
C THR A 572 1.51 -12.35 -18.68
N LEU A 573 2.65 -13.06 -18.58
CA LEU A 573 3.66 -12.79 -17.53
C LEU A 573 4.09 -11.34 -17.59
N GLY A 574 4.09 -10.80 -18.79
CA GLY A 574 4.59 -9.49 -19.03
C GLY A 574 3.84 -8.34 -18.42
N ILE A 575 2.53 -8.39 -18.60
CA ILE A 575 1.62 -7.49 -17.93
C ILE A 575 1.77 -7.63 -16.41
N ALA A 576 1.89 -8.85 -15.89
CA ALA A 576 2.08 -9.04 -14.44
C ALA A 576 3.37 -8.37 -13.94
N GLN A 577 4.51 -8.59 -14.61
CA GLN A 577 5.78 -7.96 -14.25
C GLN A 577 5.73 -6.42 -14.30
N MET A 578 5.00 -5.84 -15.26
CA MET A 578 4.73 -4.40 -15.28
C MET A 578 3.94 -3.94 -14.05
N LEU A 579 2.97 -4.72 -13.57
CA LEU A 579 2.17 -4.38 -12.40
C LEU A 579 2.92 -4.58 -11.08
N THR A 580 3.84 -5.55 -11.01
CA THR A 580 4.54 -5.96 -9.77
C THR A 580 5.94 -5.37 -9.64
N GLY A 581 6.56 -4.88 -10.72
CA GLY A 581 7.95 -4.40 -10.71
C GLY A 581 9.00 -5.50 -10.91
N CYS A 582 8.66 -6.57 -11.65
CA CYS A 582 9.57 -7.67 -11.99
C CYS A 582 10.21 -8.36 -10.76
N VAL A 583 9.40 -8.91 -9.85
CA VAL A 583 9.85 -9.64 -8.66
C VAL A 583 10.84 -10.74 -9.02
N TYR A 584 10.53 -11.53 -10.06
CA TYR A 584 11.45 -12.53 -10.59
C TYR A 584 12.27 -11.97 -11.76
N SER A 585 13.41 -11.38 -11.41
CA SER A 585 14.37 -10.83 -12.37
C SER A 585 14.96 -11.85 -13.36
N GLU A 586 14.88 -13.16 -13.08
CA GLU A 586 15.39 -14.22 -13.96
C GLU A 586 14.61 -14.34 -15.29
N PHE A 587 13.35 -13.90 -15.31
CA PHE A 587 12.51 -13.85 -16.50
C PHE A 587 12.59 -12.49 -17.23
N THR A 588 13.36 -11.55 -16.70
CA THR A 588 13.56 -10.20 -17.25
C THR A 588 15.04 -9.97 -17.57
N VAL A 589 15.35 -9.18 -18.59
CA VAL A 589 16.75 -8.86 -18.89
C VAL A 589 17.23 -7.70 -18.00
N ASN A 590 17.48 -7.95 -16.70
CA ASN A 590 17.87 -6.89 -15.76
C ASN A 590 19.36 -6.51 -15.82
N SER A 591 20.24 -7.46 -16.12
CA SER A 591 21.64 -7.29 -16.57
C SER A 591 22.20 -8.68 -16.89
N LEU A 592 22.89 -8.85 -18.01
CA LEU A 592 23.51 -10.13 -18.37
C LEU A 592 25.01 -10.06 -18.09
N LYS A 593 25.52 -10.99 -17.27
CA LYS A 593 26.96 -11.20 -17.10
C LYS A 593 27.55 -11.71 -18.42
N THR A 594 28.13 -10.77 -19.18
CA THR A 594 29.34 -10.90 -20.02
C THR A 594 29.48 -12.08 -21.00
N LYS A 595 28.41 -12.48 -21.70
CA LYS A 595 28.57 -13.22 -22.98
C LYS A 595 27.78 -12.69 -24.18
N SER A 596 26.80 -11.80 -24.00
CA SER A 596 26.02 -11.26 -25.13
C SER A 596 25.72 -9.76 -25.05
N GLU A 597 26.72 -8.96 -24.68
CA GLU A 597 26.65 -7.49 -24.76
C GLU A 597 26.28 -7.00 -26.18
N GLN A 598 26.69 -7.75 -27.23
CA GLN A 598 26.25 -7.52 -28.61
C GLN A 598 24.75 -7.74 -28.82
N GLU A 599 24.16 -8.78 -28.22
CA GLU A 599 22.71 -9.02 -28.32
C GLU A 599 21.94 -7.92 -27.60
N PHE A 600 22.33 -7.55 -26.37
CA PHE A 600 21.70 -6.44 -25.64
C PHE A 600 21.79 -5.12 -26.42
N ASN A 601 22.96 -4.77 -26.97
CA ASN A 601 23.10 -3.57 -27.80
C ASN A 601 22.28 -3.64 -29.09
N THR A 602 22.01 -4.84 -29.61
CA THR A 602 21.10 -5.05 -30.76
C THR A 602 19.64 -4.85 -30.33
N ILE A 603 19.25 -5.35 -29.16
CA ILE A 603 17.90 -5.13 -28.60
C ILE A 603 17.68 -3.65 -28.29
N VAL A 604 18.65 -2.98 -27.66
CA VAL A 604 18.61 -1.54 -27.39
C VAL A 604 18.53 -0.76 -28.70
N LYS A 605 19.40 -1.01 -29.69
CA LYS A 605 19.29 -0.36 -31.01
C LYS A 605 17.94 -0.60 -31.69
N TRP A 606 17.37 -1.79 -31.56
CA TRP A 606 16.07 -2.13 -32.11
C TRP A 606 14.92 -1.39 -31.41
N LEU A 607 14.99 -1.24 -30.08
CA LEU A 607 14.07 -0.40 -29.28
C LEU A 607 14.27 1.10 -29.55
N GLU A 608 15.48 1.50 -29.94
CA GLU A 608 15.82 2.88 -30.28
C GLU A 608 15.43 3.28 -31.71
N ASP A 609 15.12 2.31 -32.59
CA ASP A 609 14.66 2.58 -33.95
C ASP A 609 13.32 3.34 -33.95
N SER A 610 13.35 4.53 -34.57
CA SER A 610 12.21 5.44 -34.73
C SER A 610 10.93 4.79 -35.27
N LYS A 611 11.03 3.80 -36.17
CA LYS A 611 9.85 3.09 -36.67
C LYS A 611 9.19 2.24 -35.58
N ASN A 612 9.99 1.51 -34.81
CA ASN A 612 9.50 0.64 -33.73
C ASN A 612 8.99 1.46 -32.53
N ARG A 613 9.62 2.60 -32.22
CA ARG A 613 9.11 3.56 -31.22
C ARG A 613 7.72 4.09 -31.60
N THR A 614 7.51 4.38 -32.87
CA THR A 614 6.22 4.86 -33.40
C THR A 614 5.16 3.76 -33.35
N THR A 615 5.50 2.52 -33.74
CA THR A 615 4.58 1.36 -33.69
C THR A 615 4.21 0.99 -32.24
N LEU A 616 5.18 1.03 -31.33
CA LEU A 616 4.94 0.77 -29.92
C LEU A 616 4.16 1.89 -29.22
N GLY A 617 4.17 3.12 -29.75
CA GLY A 617 3.61 4.30 -29.07
C GLY A 617 4.52 4.82 -27.96
N ILE A 618 5.84 4.70 -28.11
CA ILE A 618 6.82 5.31 -27.20
C ILE A 618 6.85 6.80 -27.54
N SER A 619 6.00 7.60 -26.90
CA SER A 619 6.09 9.06 -26.98
C SER A 619 7.47 9.52 -26.51
N ASP A 620 8.02 10.54 -27.18
CA ASP A 620 9.35 11.17 -26.99
C ASP A 620 9.64 11.66 -25.56
N ASN A 621 9.74 10.74 -24.59
CA ASN A 621 10.53 10.99 -23.39
C ASN A 621 11.97 10.60 -23.74
N THR A 622 12.73 11.63 -24.10
CA THR A 622 14.14 11.66 -24.53
C THR A 622 15.11 11.11 -23.48
N VAL A 623 14.98 9.84 -23.08
CA VAL A 623 15.99 9.18 -22.27
C VAL A 623 16.53 8.01 -23.07
N ALA A 624 17.79 8.15 -23.50
CA ALA A 624 18.58 7.06 -24.04
C ALA A 624 18.46 5.85 -23.10
N ILE A 625 18.28 4.65 -23.67
CA ILE A 625 18.18 3.42 -22.87
C ILE A 625 19.60 2.84 -22.71
N PRO A 626 20.44 3.46 -21.86
CA PRO A 626 21.31 2.69 -20.98
C PRO A 626 21.04 3.04 -19.51
N ASN A 627 20.93 2.02 -18.67
CA ASN A 627 20.90 2.07 -17.19
C ASN A 627 19.60 2.48 -16.46
N ILE A 628 18.42 2.48 -17.09
CA ILE A 628 17.15 2.56 -16.33
C ILE A 628 16.68 1.14 -15.96
N ALA A 629 16.51 0.88 -14.66
CA ALA A 629 15.92 -0.38 -14.17
C ALA A 629 14.45 -0.51 -14.61
N TYR A 630 14.02 -1.71 -15.01
CA TYR A 630 12.64 -2.02 -15.46
C TYR A 630 11.56 -1.60 -14.46
N ASP A 631 11.90 -1.61 -13.17
CA ASP A 631 11.05 -1.12 -12.09
C ASP A 631 10.65 0.35 -12.29
N ALA A 632 11.58 1.19 -12.75
CA ALA A 632 11.33 2.62 -12.96
C ALA A 632 10.39 2.89 -14.15
N MET A 633 10.47 2.08 -15.22
CA MET A 633 9.52 2.17 -16.34
C MET A 633 8.13 1.70 -15.91
N SER A 634 8.06 0.64 -15.10
CA SER A 634 6.80 0.10 -14.57
C SER A 634 6.04 1.16 -13.76
N GLU A 635 6.74 1.91 -12.91
CA GLU A 635 6.18 3.03 -12.15
C GLU A 635 5.55 4.12 -13.03
N GLN A 636 6.24 4.55 -14.10
CA GLN A 636 5.68 5.56 -15.03
C GLN A 636 4.42 5.06 -15.73
N ARG A 637 4.34 3.76 -16.05
CA ARG A 637 3.14 3.18 -16.67
C ARG A 637 1.99 3.08 -15.67
N LEU A 638 2.30 2.75 -14.41
CA LEU A 638 1.31 2.73 -13.33
C LEU A 638 0.77 4.13 -13.04
N GLU A 639 1.57 5.19 -13.16
CA GLU A 639 1.11 6.58 -13.07
C GLU A 639 0.00 6.86 -14.09
N VAL A 640 0.27 6.57 -15.37
CA VAL A 640 -0.70 6.75 -16.46
C VAL A 640 -1.96 5.91 -16.23
N LEU A 641 -1.79 4.68 -15.76
CA LEU A 641 -2.90 3.78 -15.47
C LEU A 641 -3.75 4.30 -14.30
N ASN A 642 -3.13 4.76 -13.21
CA ASN A 642 -3.80 5.32 -12.03
C ASN A 642 -4.64 6.55 -12.36
N LEU A 643 -4.17 7.42 -13.25
CA LEU A 643 -4.94 8.57 -13.73
C LEU A 643 -6.20 8.17 -14.50
N LYS A 644 -6.19 6.99 -15.13
CA LYS A 644 -7.29 6.47 -15.96
C LYS A 644 -8.27 5.59 -15.16
N ILE A 645 -7.83 4.96 -14.07
CA ILE A 645 -8.67 4.13 -13.21
C ILE A 645 -9.61 5.01 -12.37
N LYS A 646 -10.84 5.19 -12.85
CA LYS A 646 -11.97 5.73 -12.07
C LYS A 646 -12.98 4.64 -11.72
N ASN A 647 -13.54 3.97 -12.73
CA ASN A 647 -14.48 2.84 -12.58
C ASN A 647 -14.00 1.57 -13.28
N ARG A 648 -13.45 1.73 -14.49
CA ARG A 648 -12.90 0.66 -15.33
C ARG A 648 -11.85 1.21 -16.28
N VAL A 649 -10.80 0.43 -16.52
CA VAL A 649 -9.85 0.61 -17.63
C VAL A 649 -9.72 -0.71 -18.38
N CYS A 650 -9.72 -0.62 -19.71
CA CYS A 650 -9.24 -1.67 -20.59
C CYS A 650 -8.08 -1.11 -21.41
N ALA A 651 -6.95 -1.81 -21.41
CA ALA A 651 -5.72 -1.37 -22.03
C ALA A 651 -5.10 -2.48 -22.86
N LEU A 652 -4.53 -2.10 -24.01
CA LEU A 652 -3.68 -2.97 -24.81
C LEU A 652 -2.23 -2.72 -24.41
N ILE A 653 -1.53 -3.78 -24.06
CA ILE A 653 -0.15 -3.78 -23.62
C ILE A 653 0.69 -4.49 -24.67
N SER A 654 1.66 -3.78 -25.24
CA SER A 654 2.69 -4.35 -26.09
C SER A 654 3.85 -4.82 -25.23
N VAL A 655 4.34 -6.03 -25.45
CA VAL A 655 5.30 -6.72 -24.61
C VAL A 655 6.45 -7.19 -25.50
N GLY A 656 7.62 -6.57 -25.35
CA GLY A 656 8.84 -6.94 -26.07
C GLY A 656 9.50 -8.17 -25.45
N VAL A 657 9.59 -9.26 -26.20
CA VAL A 657 10.12 -10.55 -25.73
C VAL A 657 11.31 -10.95 -26.57
N TYR A 658 12.38 -11.37 -25.92
CA TYR A 658 13.58 -11.89 -26.55
C TYR A 658 13.57 -13.41 -26.62
N TYR A 659 13.95 -13.91 -27.79
CA TYR A 659 14.07 -15.32 -28.11
C TYR A 659 15.54 -15.64 -28.42
N PRO A 660 16.21 -16.48 -27.61
CA PRO A 660 17.62 -16.81 -27.82
C PRO A 660 17.83 -17.76 -29.01
N GLN A 661 19.00 -17.68 -29.65
CA GLN A 661 19.32 -18.39 -30.89
C GLN A 661 19.42 -19.92 -30.77
N MET A 662 19.63 -20.46 -29.56
CA MET A 662 19.69 -21.91 -29.35
C MET A 662 18.55 -22.37 -28.44
N ARG A 663 17.68 -23.26 -28.96
CA ARG A 663 16.73 -24.01 -28.12
C ARG A 663 17.53 -24.95 -27.19
N GLN A 664 17.82 -24.51 -25.98
CA GLN A 664 18.17 -25.44 -24.89
C GLN A 664 16.88 -26.07 -24.32
N SER A 665 17.00 -27.12 -23.51
CA SER A 665 15.88 -27.93 -23.00
C SER A 665 14.90 -27.18 -22.08
N HIS A 666 15.19 -25.91 -21.74
CA HIS A 666 14.35 -25.05 -20.90
C HIS A 666 13.96 -23.77 -21.66
N ASP A 667 12.75 -23.29 -21.42
CA ASP A 667 12.22 -22.08 -22.05
C ASP A 667 12.90 -20.81 -21.49
N GLU A 668 13.90 -20.32 -22.23
CA GLU A 668 14.77 -19.18 -21.88
C GLU A 668 14.25 -17.82 -22.36
N ARG A 669 13.01 -17.73 -22.86
CA ARG A 669 12.44 -16.45 -23.31
C ARG A 669 12.44 -15.44 -22.17
N LYS A 670 12.92 -14.22 -22.45
CA LYS A 670 13.00 -13.14 -21.47
C LYS A 670 12.21 -11.94 -21.93
N ILE A 671 11.61 -11.24 -20.99
CA ILE A 671 11.02 -9.96 -21.31
C ILE A 671 12.09 -8.86 -21.28
N VAL A 672 12.08 -8.05 -22.33
CA VAL A 672 12.96 -6.91 -22.54
C VAL A 672 12.26 -5.55 -22.59
N ALA A 673 10.95 -5.48 -22.81
CA ALA A 673 10.23 -4.20 -22.76
C ALA A 673 8.72 -4.37 -22.59
N TRP A 674 8.06 -3.29 -22.19
CA TRP A 674 6.60 -3.17 -22.20
C TRP A 674 6.22 -1.76 -22.64
N ASN A 675 5.17 -1.64 -23.47
CA ASN A 675 4.54 -0.36 -23.76
C ASN A 675 3.02 -0.40 -23.62
N PHE A 676 2.45 0.72 -23.23
CA PHE A 676 1.03 0.92 -23.02
C PHE A 676 0.44 1.66 -24.23
N THR A 677 -0.56 1.10 -24.88
CA THR A 677 -1.38 1.83 -25.86
C THR A 677 -2.81 1.93 -25.33
N ASN A 678 -3.28 3.15 -25.08
CA ASN A 678 -4.69 3.39 -24.74
C ASN A 678 -5.57 3.24 -25.99
N ILE A 679 -6.72 2.57 -25.84
CA ILE A 679 -7.79 2.58 -26.85
C ILE A 679 -8.10 4.02 -27.31
N LYS A 680 -8.31 4.96 -26.37
CA LYS A 680 -8.69 6.34 -26.70
C LYS A 680 -7.66 7.10 -27.53
N GLU A 681 -6.38 6.74 -27.44
CA GLU A 681 -5.30 7.38 -28.19
C GLU A 681 -5.22 6.85 -29.63
N LYS A 682 -5.53 5.57 -29.89
CA LYS A 682 -5.67 5.02 -31.26
C LYS A 682 -6.98 5.42 -31.94
N ILE A 683 -8.05 5.68 -31.18
CA ILE A 683 -9.38 6.02 -31.71
C ILE A 683 -9.51 7.49 -32.15
N GLY A 684 -8.58 8.37 -31.76
CA GLY A 684 -8.73 9.81 -31.92
C GLY A 684 -9.65 10.39 -30.84
N ALA A 685 -9.22 11.50 -30.23
CA ALA A 685 -9.68 12.01 -28.94
C ALA A 685 -11.14 12.53 -28.84
N ASN A 686 -12.06 12.21 -29.76
CA ASN A 686 -13.34 12.93 -29.88
C ASN A 686 -14.63 12.13 -29.68
N ARG A 687 -14.61 10.96 -29.04
CA ARG A 687 -15.86 10.30 -28.64
C ARG A 687 -15.83 9.84 -27.18
N GLU A 688 -16.44 10.66 -26.33
CA GLU A 688 -16.88 10.23 -25.00
C GLU A 688 -17.76 8.98 -25.13
N ASN A 689 -17.55 8.04 -24.21
CA ASN A 689 -18.36 6.84 -24.10
C ASN A 689 -19.77 7.24 -23.60
N PRO A 690 -20.88 6.87 -24.26
CA PRO A 690 -22.22 7.35 -23.91
C PRO A 690 -22.81 6.83 -22.59
N LEU A 691 -22.05 6.12 -21.75
CA LEU A 691 -22.55 5.57 -20.49
C LEU A 691 -21.72 6.09 -19.33
N GLY A 692 -21.99 7.37 -19.00
CA GLY A 692 -21.93 7.85 -17.64
C GLY A 692 -23.17 7.38 -16.90
N MET A 693 -23.06 6.21 -16.25
CA MET A 693 -23.84 5.82 -15.07
C MET A 693 -22.93 5.05 -14.13
#